data_AF-A0A7C3ZD68-F1
#
_entry.id   AF-A0A7C3ZD68-F1
#
_cell.length_a   1.000
_cell.length_b   1.000
_cell.length_c   1.000
_cell.angle_alpha   90.00
_cell.angle_beta   90.00
_cell.angle_gamma   90.00
#
_symmetry.space_group_name_H-M   'P 1'
#
loop_
_entity.id
_entity.type
_entity.pdbx_description
1 polymer ?
#
loop_
_entity_poly.entity_id
_entity_poly.type
_entity_poly.pdbx_seq_one_letter_code
_entity_poly.pdbx_strand_id
1 'polypeptide(L)'
;MIYFVFIFFMNFKLMAENSYFPSYNFFLTDINKAIEFSLIKIKDISNFSVINQPEGILKANDQNKDSEITIEFNNEFEFNELIPSLSANLEQDDILTIIVIYDDKEFSLGNFSISNSYSFSTRNSFGEVNVDTLRFYSKIKKFSLKIKIYNNSKTQKIIKLINVTLTDRDRAPLIKRIIPEKKVDLNIPKISQMIQQVNYNEDICSPTSLSMVLNYYGIKTSTLNVVSSVMDKTQNIYGNWLFNTLYASTRGLYSFIARINSYEELYYYLSRNISVIASITFGPGELKNSPIKKTAGHLVVIRGIDKKGDIIVNDPASKDNKGVTRVYDAIEFANAWFKNKYGTAYLITDDINNFISSAFPYTEIFSKDGEKLTQITPDESISFAGKEGDKILIKALAQKIYEKGRPVPYKGYADKVAFSLKNLLDSFVINREADIYNHKFNKIGSLSMGTALTLLSEQDNFYLASVSDIIFYIKKEDIIKIKDINKKEIRDNIIKLSRKFLGVKYDWGGRSFNGIDCSALSGLVYKVNLIEIPRNANDQYIASKKIKSFKELKKGDLIFSTKENSRFIEHVMIYSGDEKIIEATRDSNNVREINFYEKFGKEVSGLKYGDKIGAKTIYFGRFINEPVEIKKPVLKSTKKSVDKSKKKERKK
;
A
#
# COMPACT_ATOMS: atom_id res chain seq x y z
N MET A 1 -14.58 21.55 -19.97
CA MET A 1 -15.11 20.20 -19.67
C MET A 1 -13.93 19.22 -19.61
N ILE A 2 -13.18 19.16 -18.50
CA ILE A 2 -11.96 18.35 -18.38
C ILE A 2 -11.94 17.76 -16.95
N TYR A 3 -12.17 16.45 -16.83
CA TYR A 3 -12.26 15.75 -15.55
C TYR A 3 -11.20 14.64 -15.42
N PHE A 4 -10.34 14.82 -14.41
CA PHE A 4 -9.75 13.90 -13.43
C PHE A 4 -9.49 12.43 -13.78
N VAL A 5 -8.20 12.05 -13.72
CA VAL A 5 -7.68 10.68 -13.62
C VAL A 5 -6.53 10.67 -12.59
N PHE A 6 -6.44 9.59 -11.80
CA PHE A 6 -5.45 9.21 -10.78
C PHE A 6 -5.08 7.76 -11.15
N ILE A 7 -3.81 7.34 -11.36
CA ILE A 7 -2.77 7.03 -10.35
C ILE A 7 -1.35 6.99 -11.00
N PHE A 8 -0.31 7.27 -10.18
CA PHE A 8 1.16 7.07 -10.35
C PHE A 8 1.85 7.55 -11.64
N PHE A 9 2.29 8.83 -11.68
CA PHE A 9 3.42 9.23 -12.53
C PHE A 9 4.28 10.33 -11.87
N MET A 10 4.86 10.00 -10.71
CA MET A 10 6.03 10.75 -10.25
C MET A 10 7.17 10.61 -11.26
N ASN A 11 7.89 11.71 -11.50
CA ASN A 11 8.95 11.83 -12.50
C ASN A 11 10.00 10.71 -12.39
N PHE A 12 9.85 9.64 -13.17
CA PHE A 12 10.88 8.60 -13.39
C PHE A 12 11.95 9.09 -14.38
N LYS A 13 12.64 10.17 -14.03
CA LYS A 13 13.97 10.43 -14.59
C LYS A 13 14.92 10.44 -13.39
N LEU A 14 15.79 9.43 -13.35
CA LEU A 14 16.81 9.13 -12.33
C LEU A 14 16.35 8.25 -11.14
N MET A 15 16.20 6.94 -11.38
CA MET A 15 16.48 5.90 -10.37
C MET A 15 17.71 5.11 -10.84
N ALA A 16 18.86 5.76 -10.69
CA ALA A 16 20.19 5.16 -10.58
C ALA A 16 20.47 5.19 -9.06
N GLU A 17 20.91 4.17 -8.35
CA GLU A 17 21.70 2.98 -8.64
C GLU A 17 21.18 1.82 -7.76
N ASN A 18 21.78 0.63 -7.88
CA ASN A 18 21.42 -0.59 -7.16
C ASN A 18 21.51 -0.44 -5.62
N SER A 19 20.46 0.03 -4.94
CA SER A 19 20.38 -0.04 -3.48
C SER A 19 18.99 -0.48 -3.04
N TYR A 20 18.88 -1.76 -2.70
CA TYR A 20 17.75 -2.32 -1.98
C TYR A 20 17.46 -1.55 -0.70
N PHE A 21 16.18 -1.53 -0.31
CA PHE A 21 15.75 -0.87 0.92
C PHE A 21 16.45 -1.49 2.15
N PRO A 22 16.96 -0.66 3.09
CA PRO A 22 17.60 -1.15 4.30
C PRO A 22 16.59 -1.75 5.28
N SER A 23 15.29 -1.48 5.11
CA SER A 23 14.25 -1.90 6.03
C SER A 23 13.05 -2.52 5.33
N TYR A 24 12.45 -3.50 6.00
CA TYR A 24 11.20 -4.14 5.62
C TYR A 24 10.20 -4.06 6.78
N ASN A 25 8.98 -3.60 6.52
CA ASN A 25 7.91 -3.56 7.50
C ASN A 25 6.99 -4.77 7.28
N PHE A 26 7.12 -5.80 8.13
CA PHE A 26 6.30 -7.00 8.04
C PHE A 26 4.95 -6.74 8.74
N PHE A 27 3.90 -6.56 7.94
CA PHE A 27 2.53 -6.42 8.45
C PHE A 27 1.85 -7.78 8.50
N LEU A 28 1.47 -8.20 9.71
CA LEU A 28 0.63 -9.37 9.92
C LEU A 28 -0.82 -8.91 10.09
N THR A 29 -1.59 -9.08 9.04
CA THR A 29 -2.99 -8.63 8.91
C THR A 29 -3.95 -9.76 8.55
N ASP A 30 -3.43 -10.93 8.15
CA ASP A 30 -4.14 -12.19 7.96
C ASP A 30 -3.23 -13.35 8.40
N ILE A 31 -3.51 -13.92 9.58
CA ILE A 31 -2.70 -14.99 10.17
C ILE A 31 -2.78 -16.27 9.36
N ASN A 32 -3.98 -16.64 8.88
CA ASN A 32 -4.17 -17.88 8.15
C ASN A 32 -3.43 -17.86 6.82
N LYS A 33 -3.50 -16.73 6.10
CA LYS A 33 -2.73 -16.51 4.88
C LYS A 33 -1.23 -16.53 5.16
N ALA A 34 -0.76 -15.87 6.22
CA ALA A 34 0.66 -15.88 6.54
C ALA A 34 1.19 -17.30 6.86
N ILE A 35 0.36 -18.17 7.46
CA ILE A 35 0.66 -19.60 7.65
C ILE A 35 0.68 -20.35 6.32
N GLU A 36 -0.31 -20.13 5.45
CA GLU A 36 -0.41 -20.74 4.11
C GLU A 36 0.87 -20.49 3.28
N PHE A 37 1.39 -19.26 3.32
CA PHE A 37 2.64 -18.89 2.66
C PHE A 37 3.91 -19.24 3.44
N SER A 38 3.79 -19.96 4.57
CA SER A 38 4.90 -20.32 5.46
C SER A 38 5.72 -19.13 5.97
N LEU A 39 5.12 -17.92 5.99
CA LEU A 39 5.75 -16.71 6.51
C LEU A 39 5.77 -16.70 8.03
N ILE A 40 4.80 -17.38 8.65
CA ILE A 40 4.74 -17.57 10.10
C ILE A 40 4.35 -18.99 10.48
N LYS A 41 4.58 -19.34 11.74
CA LYS A 41 4.02 -20.52 12.40
C LYS A 41 3.56 -20.14 13.81
N ILE A 42 2.35 -20.52 14.20
CA ILE A 42 1.91 -20.41 15.60
C ILE A 42 2.57 -21.54 16.39
N LYS A 43 3.43 -21.20 17.35
CA LYS A 43 4.07 -22.17 18.26
C LYS A 43 3.19 -22.51 19.45
N ASP A 44 2.51 -21.50 19.98
CA ASP A 44 1.61 -21.63 21.12
C ASP A 44 0.51 -20.57 21.03
N ILE A 45 -0.68 -20.91 21.52
CA ILE A 45 -1.83 -20.00 21.60
C ILE A 45 -2.71 -20.41 22.78
N SER A 46 -2.92 -19.50 23.72
CA SER A 46 -3.80 -19.69 24.86
C SER A 46 -4.78 -18.52 24.96
N ASN A 47 -6.06 -18.87 25.16
CA ASN A 47 -7.16 -17.91 25.30
C ASN A 47 -7.28 -16.85 24.17
N PHE A 48 -6.76 -17.14 22.97
CA PHE A 48 -6.99 -16.37 21.75
C PHE A 48 -7.67 -17.22 20.68
N SER A 49 -8.51 -16.61 19.87
CA SER A 49 -8.94 -17.13 18.57
C SER A 49 -8.41 -16.24 17.45
N VAL A 50 -7.97 -16.86 16.35
CA VAL A 50 -7.68 -16.15 15.10
C VAL A 50 -8.99 -15.67 14.50
N ILE A 51 -9.08 -14.38 14.21
CA ILE A 51 -10.21 -13.75 13.53
C ILE A 51 -9.71 -13.04 12.27
N ASN A 52 -10.64 -12.59 11.43
CA ASN A 52 -10.32 -11.86 10.22
C ASN A 52 -10.76 -10.40 10.34
N GLN A 53 -10.13 -9.57 9.52
CA GLN A 53 -10.50 -8.17 9.36
C GLN A 53 -11.90 -8.04 8.73
N PRO A 54 -12.62 -6.94 8.97
CA PRO A 54 -12.20 -5.71 9.67
C PRO A 54 -12.20 -5.79 11.21
N GLU A 55 -12.67 -6.89 11.79
CA GLU A 55 -12.83 -7.03 13.24
C GLU A 55 -11.48 -7.09 13.98
N GLY A 56 -10.44 -7.65 13.37
CA GLY A 56 -9.08 -7.72 13.88
C GLY A 56 -8.34 -8.95 13.33
N ILE A 57 -7.27 -9.37 14.00
CA ILE A 57 -6.54 -10.62 13.68
C ILE A 57 -6.57 -11.64 14.82
N LEU A 58 -6.73 -11.18 16.06
CA LEU A 58 -6.84 -12.03 17.25
C LEU A 58 -7.89 -11.46 18.21
N LYS A 59 -8.67 -12.34 18.81
CA LYS A 59 -9.70 -12.02 19.81
C LYS A 59 -9.53 -12.90 21.03
N ALA A 60 -9.48 -12.30 22.23
CA ALA A 60 -9.47 -13.07 23.47
C ALA A 60 -10.80 -13.84 23.64
N ASN A 61 -10.75 -15.11 24.02
CA ASN A 61 -11.94 -15.95 24.15
C ASN A 61 -12.70 -15.68 25.45
N ASP A 62 -11.98 -15.67 26.57
CA ASP A 62 -12.45 -15.33 27.91
C ASP A 62 -11.76 -14.04 28.38
N GLN A 63 -12.57 -13.02 28.66
CA GLN A 63 -12.09 -11.70 29.06
C GLN A 63 -11.56 -11.65 30.50
N ASN A 64 -11.71 -12.73 31.27
CA ASN A 64 -11.25 -12.81 32.66
C ASN A 64 -9.98 -13.68 32.83
N LYS A 65 -9.42 -14.18 31.72
CA LYS A 65 -8.20 -14.99 31.72
C LYS A 65 -7.16 -14.32 30.89
N ASP A 66 -5.89 -14.44 31.26
CA ASP A 66 -4.80 -13.94 30.42
C ASP A 66 -4.82 -14.60 29.04
N SER A 67 -4.34 -13.88 28.04
CA SER A 67 -4.25 -14.36 26.66
C SER A 67 -2.81 -14.29 26.19
N GLU A 68 -2.33 -15.35 25.53
CA GLU A 68 -0.95 -15.46 25.07
C GLU A 68 -0.89 -16.09 23.68
N ILE A 69 0.00 -15.58 22.84
CA ILE A 69 0.33 -16.21 21.55
C ILE A 69 1.82 -16.08 21.29
N THR A 70 2.43 -17.16 20.79
CA THR A 70 3.80 -17.16 20.30
C THR A 70 3.80 -17.47 18.80
N ILE A 71 4.25 -16.51 18.00
CA ILE A 71 4.30 -16.57 16.54
C ILE A 71 5.77 -16.62 16.11
N GLU A 72 6.20 -17.72 15.49
CA GLU A 72 7.48 -17.77 14.79
C GLU A 72 7.36 -17.09 13.43
N PHE A 73 8.25 -16.14 13.15
CA PHE A 73 8.37 -15.48 11.86
C PHE A 73 9.50 -16.12 11.07
N ASN A 74 9.19 -16.54 9.85
CA ASN A 74 10.12 -17.02 8.85
C ASN A 74 10.16 -15.98 7.73
N ASN A 75 11.18 -15.13 7.71
CA ASN A 75 11.28 -14.09 6.69
C ASN A 75 12.55 -14.26 5.85
N GLU A 76 12.44 -13.82 4.60
CA GLU A 76 13.51 -13.93 3.60
C GLU A 76 14.51 -12.77 3.68
N PHE A 77 14.17 -11.72 4.43
CA PHE A 77 14.95 -10.51 4.57
C PHE A 77 15.98 -10.66 5.70
N GLU A 78 17.27 -10.46 5.41
CA GLU A 78 18.30 -10.47 6.46
C GLU A 78 18.29 -9.14 7.23
N PHE A 79 18.30 -9.22 8.55
CA PHE A 79 18.29 -8.04 9.41
C PHE A 79 19.13 -8.24 10.67
N ASN A 80 19.61 -7.15 11.26
CA ASN A 80 20.30 -7.12 12.55
C ASN A 80 19.66 -6.13 13.54
N GLU A 81 18.52 -5.53 13.19
CA GLU A 81 17.72 -4.70 14.08
C GLU A 81 16.22 -4.93 13.84
N LEU A 82 15.45 -4.95 14.93
CA LEU A 82 14.03 -5.28 14.94
C LEU A 82 13.27 -4.36 15.90
N ILE A 83 12.14 -3.83 15.44
CA ILE A 83 11.20 -3.06 16.26
C ILE A 83 9.79 -3.67 16.09
N PRO A 84 9.24 -4.33 17.12
CA PRO A 84 7.87 -4.83 17.07
C PRO A 84 6.88 -3.74 17.48
N SER A 85 5.70 -3.75 16.88
CA SER A 85 4.58 -2.89 17.26
C SER A 85 3.26 -3.58 16.94
N LEU A 86 2.19 -3.14 17.57
CA LEU A 86 0.86 -3.66 17.29
C LEU A 86 -0.20 -2.60 17.57
N SER A 87 -1.38 -2.77 16.97
CA SER A 87 -2.58 -2.05 17.37
C SER A 87 -3.49 -3.03 18.11
N ALA A 88 -3.90 -2.69 19.33
CA ALA A 88 -4.85 -3.44 20.13
C ALA A 88 -5.90 -2.52 20.79
N ASN A 89 -7.05 -3.11 21.10
CA ASN A 89 -8.02 -2.54 22.03
C ASN A 89 -7.66 -2.99 23.45
N LEU A 90 -7.19 -2.05 24.25
CA LEU A 90 -6.83 -2.24 25.67
C LEU A 90 -7.51 -1.14 26.50
N GLU A 91 -7.89 -1.50 27.72
CA GLU A 91 -8.38 -0.57 28.74
C GLU A 91 -7.27 -0.19 29.72
N GLN A 92 -7.63 0.63 30.72
CA GLN A 92 -6.67 1.23 31.64
C GLN A 92 -5.84 0.20 32.43
N ASP A 93 -6.47 -0.86 32.93
CA ASP A 93 -5.84 -1.83 33.83
C ASP A 93 -5.19 -3.02 33.10
N ASP A 94 -5.43 -3.16 31.80
CA ASP A 94 -4.83 -4.24 31.02
C ASP A 94 -3.32 -4.04 30.90
N ILE A 95 -2.57 -5.14 30.91
CA ILE A 95 -1.11 -5.13 30.72
C ILE A 95 -0.79 -5.92 29.46
N LEU A 96 -0.08 -5.29 28.52
CA LEU A 96 0.42 -5.93 27.31
C LEU A 96 1.94 -6.07 27.37
N THR A 97 2.44 -7.27 27.14
CA THR A 97 3.88 -7.58 27.08
C THR A 97 4.24 -8.11 25.70
N ILE A 98 5.35 -7.60 25.14
CA ILE A 98 5.93 -8.10 23.90
C ILE A 98 7.32 -8.64 24.20
N ILE A 99 7.56 -9.89 23.80
CA ILE A 99 8.83 -10.59 23.95
C ILE A 99 9.26 -11.09 22.57
N VAL A 100 10.51 -10.82 22.19
CA VAL A 100 11.14 -11.46 21.03
C VAL A 100 11.98 -12.64 21.52
N ILE A 101 11.88 -13.77 20.85
CA ILE A 101 12.60 -15.01 21.19
C ILE A 101 13.50 -15.38 20.02
N TYR A 102 14.78 -15.58 20.29
CA TYR A 102 15.74 -16.09 19.32
C TYR A 102 16.65 -17.11 20.01
N ASP A 103 16.70 -18.33 19.44
CA ASP A 103 17.46 -19.46 19.97
C ASP A 103 17.24 -19.69 21.48
N ASP A 104 15.96 -19.79 21.86
CA ASP A 104 15.46 -19.95 23.23
C ASP A 104 15.84 -18.82 24.23
N LYS A 105 16.41 -17.71 23.74
CA LYS A 105 16.66 -16.51 24.55
C LYS A 105 15.56 -15.48 24.35
N GLU A 106 15.01 -15.00 25.46
CA GLU A 106 13.97 -13.97 25.47
C GLU A 106 14.57 -12.56 25.55
N PHE A 107 13.97 -11.66 24.78
CA PHE A 107 14.19 -10.22 24.77
C PHE A 107 12.85 -9.54 25.05
N SER A 108 12.54 -9.30 26.32
CA SER A 108 11.32 -8.58 26.70
C SER A 108 11.49 -7.09 26.44
N LEU A 109 10.51 -6.47 25.77
CA LEU A 109 10.53 -5.04 25.47
C LEU A 109 9.88 -4.18 26.55
N GLY A 110 9.12 -4.79 27.46
CA GLY A 110 8.41 -4.06 28.51
C GLY A 110 6.98 -4.52 28.73
N ASN A 111 6.39 -3.93 29.75
CA ASN A 111 4.96 -3.99 30.02
C ASN A 111 4.35 -2.64 29.68
N PHE A 112 3.36 -2.64 28.80
CA PHE A 112 2.51 -1.49 28.53
C PHE A 112 1.21 -1.59 29.31
N SER A 113 0.85 -0.51 29.99
CA SER A 113 -0.45 -0.28 30.59
C SER A 113 -0.71 1.23 30.55
N ILE A 114 -1.97 1.65 30.44
CA ILE A 114 -2.28 3.07 30.36
C ILE A 114 -1.86 3.73 31.70
N SER A 115 -0.82 4.55 31.65
CA SER A 115 -0.23 5.28 32.80
C SER A 115 0.68 4.45 33.74
N ASN A 116 0.97 3.19 33.42
CA ASN A 116 1.86 2.34 34.22
C ASN A 116 2.80 1.47 33.37
N SER A 117 3.43 2.08 32.36
CA SER A 117 4.34 1.38 31.44
C SER A 117 5.80 1.39 31.92
N TYR A 118 6.50 0.29 31.67
CA TYR A 118 7.91 0.07 32.03
C TYR A 118 8.60 -0.74 30.93
N SER A 119 9.72 -0.27 30.37
CA SER A 119 10.56 -1.11 29.49
C SER A 119 11.55 -1.94 30.30
N PHE A 120 12.14 -2.94 29.64
CA PHE A 120 13.24 -3.73 30.17
C PHE A 120 14.51 -3.52 29.33
N SER A 121 15.66 -3.49 29.99
CA SER A 121 16.97 -3.53 29.32
C SER A 121 17.49 -4.96 29.39
N THR A 122 17.23 -5.74 28.35
CA THR A 122 17.69 -7.14 28.25
C THR A 122 18.91 -7.25 27.34
N ARG A 123 19.92 -8.00 27.75
CA ARG A 123 21.13 -8.28 26.96
C ARG A 123 21.54 -9.73 27.14
N ASN A 124 21.94 -10.38 26.06
CA ASN A 124 22.47 -11.73 26.07
C ASN A 124 23.55 -11.90 24.98
N SER A 125 23.94 -13.15 24.70
CA SER A 125 24.97 -13.49 23.71
C SER A 125 24.60 -13.13 22.26
N PHE A 126 23.31 -12.93 21.95
CA PHE A 126 22.84 -12.65 20.59
C PHE A 126 22.57 -11.17 20.33
N GLY A 127 22.32 -10.38 21.37
CA GLY A 127 21.94 -8.98 21.19
C GLY A 127 21.57 -8.25 22.47
N GLU A 128 21.00 -7.06 22.29
CA GLU A 128 20.52 -6.19 23.35
C GLU A 128 19.27 -5.41 22.95
N VAL A 129 18.37 -5.20 23.91
CA VAL A 129 17.23 -4.29 23.80
C VAL A 129 17.65 -2.91 24.28
N ASN A 130 17.56 -1.94 23.38
CA ASN A 130 17.71 -0.52 23.66
C ASN A 130 16.33 0.13 23.64
N VAL A 131 15.70 0.18 24.82
CA VAL A 131 14.34 0.69 25.08
C VAL A 131 13.25 -0.06 24.29
N ASP A 132 13.07 0.28 23.02
CA ASP A 132 12.04 -0.26 22.12
C ASP A 132 12.63 -0.93 20.86
N THR A 133 13.96 -0.95 20.75
CA THR A 133 14.69 -1.48 19.60
C THR A 133 15.56 -2.66 20.01
N LEU A 134 15.37 -3.82 19.38
CA LEU A 134 16.23 -4.99 19.57
C LEU A 134 17.33 -4.99 18.51
N ARG A 135 18.59 -5.06 18.94
CA ARG A 135 19.77 -5.17 18.08
C ARG A 135 20.44 -6.51 18.26
N PHE A 136 20.70 -7.18 17.15
CA PHE A 136 21.47 -8.43 17.11
C PHE A 136 22.93 -8.15 16.73
N TYR A 137 23.85 -8.94 17.27
CA TYR A 137 25.28 -8.85 16.92
C TYR A 137 25.59 -9.49 15.56
N SER A 138 24.69 -10.33 15.04
CA SER A 138 24.77 -10.94 13.71
C SER A 138 23.42 -10.84 12.99
N LYS A 139 23.44 -10.89 11.65
CA LYS A 139 22.19 -10.93 10.88
C LYS A 139 21.44 -12.23 11.09
N ILE A 140 20.11 -12.14 11.16
CA ILE A 140 19.21 -13.28 11.31
C ILE A 140 18.05 -13.18 10.30
N LYS A 141 17.29 -14.28 10.16
CA LYS A 141 16.09 -14.40 9.31
C LYS A 141 14.86 -14.92 10.05
N LYS A 142 15.05 -15.46 11.25
CA LYS A 142 14.01 -16.15 12.01
C LYS A 142 14.03 -15.70 13.45
N PHE A 143 12.85 -15.52 14.02
CA PHE A 143 12.64 -15.18 15.43
C PHE A 143 11.22 -15.59 15.79
N SER A 144 10.87 -15.59 17.07
CA SER A 144 9.48 -15.69 17.51
C SER A 144 9.07 -14.42 18.24
N LEU A 145 7.84 -13.96 18.01
CA LEU A 145 7.21 -12.88 18.74
C LEU A 145 6.18 -13.50 19.68
N LYS A 146 6.36 -13.26 20.96
CA LYS A 146 5.45 -13.67 22.01
C LYS A 146 4.71 -12.45 22.54
N ILE A 147 3.38 -12.50 22.49
CA ILE A 147 2.50 -11.42 22.94
C ILE A 147 1.66 -11.96 24.08
N LYS A 148 1.68 -11.27 25.22
CA LYS A 148 0.83 -11.56 26.38
C LYS A 148 -0.08 -10.38 26.66
N ILE A 149 -1.34 -10.65 26.97
CA ILE A 149 -2.27 -9.67 27.52
C ILE A 149 -2.78 -10.22 28.85
N TYR A 150 -2.45 -9.51 29.94
CA TYR A 150 -3.00 -9.77 31.26
C TYR A 150 -4.34 -9.05 31.36
N ASN A 151 -5.42 -9.84 31.47
CA ASN A 151 -6.78 -9.34 31.31
C ASN A 151 -7.37 -8.93 32.65
N ASN A 152 -7.16 -7.66 33.01
CA ASN A 152 -7.62 -7.09 34.27
C ASN A 152 -8.95 -6.33 34.15
N SER A 153 -9.55 -6.29 32.96
CA SER A 153 -10.82 -5.61 32.70
C SER A 153 -11.77 -6.42 31.81
N LYS A 154 -13.07 -6.23 32.01
CA LYS A 154 -14.16 -6.98 31.34
C LYS A 154 -14.46 -6.56 29.89
N THR A 155 -13.50 -5.97 29.19
CA THR A 155 -13.70 -5.57 27.80
C THR A 155 -13.07 -6.57 26.86
N GLN A 156 -13.65 -6.69 25.67
CA GLN A 156 -13.14 -7.59 24.65
C GLN A 156 -11.77 -7.13 24.16
N LYS A 157 -10.74 -7.96 24.36
CA LYS A 157 -9.42 -7.70 23.78
C LYS A 157 -9.38 -8.15 22.35
N ILE A 158 -8.87 -7.27 21.51
CA ILE A 158 -8.70 -7.48 20.09
C ILE A 158 -7.35 -6.93 19.70
N ILE A 159 -6.51 -7.76 19.09
CA ILE A 159 -5.33 -7.29 18.36
C ILE A 159 -5.80 -7.05 16.93
N LYS A 160 -5.70 -5.80 16.47
CA LYS A 160 -6.13 -5.36 15.14
C LYS A 160 -5.08 -5.63 14.08
N LEU A 161 -3.80 -5.44 14.39
CA LEU A 161 -2.68 -5.76 13.51
C LEU A 161 -1.41 -5.93 14.34
N ILE A 162 -0.46 -6.69 13.80
CA ILE A 162 0.91 -6.77 14.31
C ILE A 162 1.83 -6.28 13.19
N ASN A 163 2.83 -5.47 13.53
CA ASN A 163 3.90 -5.10 12.64
C ASN A 163 5.26 -5.43 13.27
N VAL A 164 6.16 -6.00 12.46
CA VAL A 164 7.56 -6.14 12.83
C VAL A 164 8.42 -5.42 11.79
N THR A 165 9.07 -4.34 12.21
CA THR A 165 10.00 -3.59 11.37
C THR A 165 11.39 -4.18 11.49
N LEU A 166 11.89 -4.72 10.38
CA LEU A 166 13.20 -5.37 10.24
C LEU A 166 14.16 -4.43 9.52
N THR A 167 15.42 -4.34 9.96
CA THR A 167 16.44 -3.53 9.29
C THR A 167 17.79 -4.22 9.21
N ASP A 168 18.36 -4.19 8.01
CA ASP A 168 19.78 -4.39 7.77
C ASP A 168 20.52 -3.06 7.99
N ARG A 169 21.11 -2.87 9.16
CA ARG A 169 21.88 -1.65 9.50
C ARG A 169 23.20 -1.54 8.75
N ASP A 170 23.62 -2.59 8.04
CA ASP A 170 24.84 -2.53 7.22
C ASP A 170 24.54 -1.92 5.85
N ARG A 171 23.25 -1.72 5.50
CA ARG A 171 22.82 -1.07 4.27
C ARG A 171 22.51 0.40 4.51
N ALA A 172 23.12 1.25 3.69
CA ALA A 172 22.83 2.67 3.72
C ALA A 172 21.43 2.96 3.12
N PRO A 173 20.61 3.81 3.76
CA PRO A 173 19.38 4.32 3.17
C PRO A 173 19.63 5.16 1.91
N LEU A 174 18.72 5.07 0.95
CA LEU A 174 18.75 5.92 -0.24
C LEU A 174 18.24 7.32 0.10
N ILE A 175 19.07 8.33 -0.12
CA ILE A 175 18.69 9.73 0.07
C ILE A 175 18.44 10.38 -1.28
N LYS A 176 17.17 10.67 -1.56
CA LYS A 176 16.78 11.32 -2.81
C LYS A 176 15.61 12.25 -2.60
N ARG A 177 15.81 13.54 -2.93
CA ARG A 177 14.72 14.52 -3.00
C ARG A 177 13.73 14.13 -4.10
N ILE A 178 12.45 14.29 -3.81
CA ILE A 178 11.39 14.19 -4.80
C ILE A 178 10.78 15.55 -5.09
N ILE A 179 10.26 15.74 -6.30
CA ILE A 179 9.34 16.83 -6.59
C ILE A 179 7.94 16.23 -6.63
N PRO A 180 7.09 16.48 -5.62
CA PRO A 180 5.77 15.90 -5.61
C PRO A 180 4.93 16.49 -6.73
N GLU A 181 4.02 15.69 -7.30
CA GLU A 181 3.06 16.19 -8.29
C GLU A 181 2.23 17.34 -7.70
N LYS A 182 1.92 17.26 -6.39
CA LYS A 182 1.20 18.28 -5.65
C LYS A 182 1.73 18.44 -4.25
N LYS A 183 1.71 19.68 -3.77
CA LYS A 183 1.93 19.96 -2.37
C LYS A 183 0.91 19.18 -1.53
N VAL A 184 1.41 18.47 -0.53
CA VAL A 184 0.61 17.90 0.56
C VAL A 184 0.94 18.68 1.82
N ASP A 185 -0.08 19.07 2.57
CA ASP A 185 0.05 19.85 3.80
C ASP A 185 -1.19 19.62 4.67
N LEU A 186 -1.11 18.60 5.51
CA LEU A 186 -2.17 18.18 6.40
C LEU A 186 -2.39 19.26 7.46
N ASN A 187 -3.66 19.56 7.76
CA ASN A 187 -4.02 20.56 8.76
C ASN A 187 -3.91 20.02 10.19
N ILE A 188 -2.70 19.62 10.57
CA ILE A 188 -2.40 19.09 11.91
C ILE A 188 -2.26 20.28 12.88
N PRO A 189 -2.93 20.23 14.06
CA PRO A 189 -2.80 21.22 15.13
C PRO A 189 -1.35 21.52 15.49
N LYS A 190 -1.08 22.76 15.91
CA LYS A 190 0.26 23.24 16.24
C LYS A 190 0.40 23.39 17.75
N ILE A 191 1.18 22.52 18.37
CA ILE A 191 1.40 22.53 19.82
C ILE A 191 2.91 22.51 20.07
N SER A 192 3.39 23.51 20.80
CA SER A 192 4.76 23.57 21.31
C SER A 192 4.85 22.82 22.64
N GLN A 193 5.93 22.08 22.82
CA GLN A 193 6.27 21.48 24.11
C GLN A 193 6.76 22.56 25.09
N MET A 194 7.43 23.59 24.59
CA MET A 194 8.06 24.65 25.40
C MET A 194 7.05 25.53 26.15
N ILE A 195 5.78 25.56 25.71
CA ILE A 195 4.72 26.29 26.40
C ILE A 195 4.07 25.49 27.55
N GLN A 196 4.40 24.19 27.69
CA GLN A 196 3.89 23.38 28.78
C GLN A 196 4.57 23.82 30.08
N GLN A 197 3.78 24.09 31.12
CA GLN A 197 4.26 24.59 32.41
C GLN A 197 4.80 23.43 33.29
N VAL A 198 5.86 22.78 32.82
CA VAL A 198 6.52 21.64 33.49
C VAL A 198 8.03 21.74 33.34
N ASN A 199 8.78 21.21 34.29
CA ASN A 199 10.26 21.25 34.30
C ASN A 199 10.93 20.28 33.31
N TYR A 200 10.18 19.33 32.76
CA TYR A 200 10.62 18.35 31.76
C TYR A 200 10.10 18.70 30.34
N ASN A 201 9.76 19.96 30.10
CA ASN A 201 9.15 20.38 28.82
C ASN A 201 10.07 20.16 27.61
N GLU A 202 11.38 20.04 27.79
CA GLU A 202 12.36 19.72 26.74
C GLU A 202 12.33 18.22 26.34
N ASP A 203 11.76 17.34 27.16
CA ASP A 203 11.80 15.88 26.99
C ASP A 203 10.48 15.27 26.47
N ILE A 204 9.46 16.09 26.22
CA ILE A 204 8.11 15.64 25.86
C ILE A 204 7.76 15.81 24.37
N CYS A 205 8.77 15.87 23.49
CA CYS A 205 8.57 16.00 22.04
C CYS A 205 7.66 14.91 21.45
N SER A 206 7.78 13.66 21.93
CA SER A 206 6.95 12.52 21.49
C SER A 206 5.47 12.69 21.89
N PRO A 207 5.10 12.81 23.18
CA PRO A 207 3.70 13.01 23.56
C PRO A 207 3.11 14.33 23.05
N THR A 208 3.89 15.40 22.85
CA THR A 208 3.41 16.61 22.18
C THR A 208 3.07 16.33 20.72
N SER A 209 3.96 15.66 19.98
CA SER A 209 3.71 15.25 18.58
C SER A 209 2.50 14.34 18.45
N LEU A 210 2.37 13.35 19.35
CA LEU A 210 1.23 12.46 19.39
C LEU A 210 -0.07 13.22 19.72
N SER A 211 -0.05 14.17 20.65
CA SER A 211 -1.22 14.99 20.95
C SER A 211 -1.69 15.81 19.73
N MET A 212 -0.78 16.34 18.92
CA MET A 212 -1.12 17.02 17.67
C MET A 212 -1.86 16.07 16.70
N VAL A 213 -1.35 14.85 16.53
CA VAL A 213 -1.94 13.83 15.65
C VAL A 213 -3.28 13.31 16.18
N LEU A 214 -3.41 13.05 17.48
CA LEU A 214 -4.69 12.63 18.07
C LEU A 214 -5.78 13.70 17.85
N ASN A 215 -5.45 14.98 18.06
CA ASN A 215 -6.39 16.07 17.81
C ASN A 215 -6.72 16.23 16.31
N TYR A 216 -5.79 15.91 15.39
CA TYR A 216 -6.05 15.89 13.96
C TYR A 216 -7.13 14.85 13.58
N TYR A 217 -7.13 13.68 14.22
CA TYR A 217 -8.18 12.66 14.08
C TYR A 217 -9.42 12.92 14.95
N GLY A 218 -9.50 14.06 15.64
CA GLY A 218 -10.66 14.45 16.44
C GLY A 218 -10.68 13.87 17.87
N ILE A 219 -9.63 13.17 18.29
CA ILE A 219 -9.45 12.70 19.67
C ILE A 219 -8.88 13.87 20.48
N LYS A 220 -9.75 14.59 21.18
CA LYS A 220 -9.38 15.75 22.00
C LYS A 220 -8.49 15.32 23.17
N THR A 221 -7.27 15.83 23.21
CA THR A 221 -6.33 15.60 24.31
C THR A 221 -5.35 16.77 24.47
N SER A 222 -4.90 17.03 25.70
CA SER A 222 -3.74 17.90 25.96
C SER A 222 -2.45 17.11 25.82
N THR A 223 -1.30 17.80 25.71
CA THR A 223 0.02 17.17 25.79
C THR A 223 0.22 16.46 27.13
N LEU A 224 -0.11 17.12 28.25
CA LEU A 224 0.11 16.56 29.60
C LEU A 224 -0.70 15.29 29.86
N ASN A 225 -1.90 15.17 29.27
CA ASN A 225 -2.67 13.93 29.35
C ASN A 225 -1.98 12.78 28.60
N VAL A 226 -1.29 13.06 27.49
CA VAL A 226 -0.50 12.03 26.79
C VAL A 226 0.74 11.69 27.61
N VAL A 227 1.45 12.70 28.15
CA VAL A 227 2.62 12.54 29.02
C VAL A 227 2.33 11.56 30.17
N SER A 228 1.21 11.74 30.88
CA SER A 228 0.83 10.87 32.00
C SER A 228 0.60 9.41 31.60
N SER A 229 0.27 9.14 30.33
CA SER A 229 -0.09 7.80 29.86
C SER A 229 1.07 7.04 29.21
N VAL A 230 2.05 7.73 28.63
CA VAL A 230 3.12 7.11 27.81
C VAL A 230 4.50 7.11 28.46
N MET A 231 4.62 7.63 29.69
CA MET A 231 5.88 7.64 30.42
C MET A 231 6.42 6.22 30.61
N ASP A 232 7.65 6.01 30.17
CA ASP A 232 8.43 4.82 30.51
C ASP A 232 9.11 5.06 31.86
N LYS A 233 8.57 4.42 32.89
CA LYS A 233 9.00 4.64 34.27
C LYS A 233 10.37 4.01 34.58
N THR A 234 10.82 3.02 33.81
CA THR A 234 12.15 2.42 33.98
C THR A 234 13.22 3.36 33.45
N GLN A 235 13.02 3.88 32.24
CA GLN A 235 14.01 4.71 31.55
C GLN A 235 13.86 6.20 31.90
N ASN A 236 12.77 6.58 32.56
CA ASN A 236 12.40 7.97 32.85
C ASN A 236 12.35 8.83 31.57
N ILE A 237 11.70 8.31 30.52
CA ILE A 237 11.54 9.00 29.23
C ILE A 237 10.08 8.97 28.76
N TYR A 238 9.72 9.88 27.86
CA TYR A 238 8.39 9.92 27.22
C TYR A 238 8.42 9.45 25.75
N GLY A 239 9.61 9.14 25.25
CA GLY A 239 9.89 8.83 23.85
C GLY A 239 9.85 7.35 23.48
N ASN A 240 9.34 6.46 24.34
CA ASN A 240 9.21 5.04 24.01
C ASN A 240 8.16 4.86 22.89
N TRP A 241 8.61 4.41 21.72
CA TRP A 241 7.81 4.36 20.50
C TRP A 241 6.63 3.40 20.63
N LEU A 242 6.84 2.24 21.25
CA LEU A 242 5.80 1.24 21.46
C LEU A 242 4.69 1.79 22.35
N PHE A 243 5.03 2.47 23.45
CA PHE A 243 4.02 3.01 24.37
C PHE A 243 3.20 4.13 23.74
N ASN A 244 3.83 5.00 22.94
CA ASN A 244 3.14 6.06 22.22
C ASN A 244 2.16 5.49 21.16
N THR A 245 2.59 4.50 20.37
CA THR A 245 1.71 3.86 19.39
C THR A 245 0.59 3.07 20.05
N LEU A 246 0.84 2.32 21.12
CA LEU A 246 -0.22 1.61 21.84
C LEU A 246 -1.25 2.57 22.44
N TYR A 247 -0.82 3.70 23.03
CA TYR A 247 -1.75 4.72 23.52
C TYR A 247 -2.62 5.32 22.40
N ALA A 248 -2.09 5.51 21.19
CA ALA A 248 -2.90 5.91 20.04
C ALA A 248 -3.95 4.83 19.68
N SER A 249 -3.53 3.57 19.71
CA SER A 249 -4.40 2.41 19.42
C SER A 249 -5.57 2.28 20.40
N THR A 250 -5.35 2.50 21.70
CA THR A 250 -6.43 2.44 22.71
C THR A 250 -7.47 3.54 22.50
N ARG A 251 -7.19 4.55 21.67
CA ARG A 251 -8.15 5.59 21.24
C ARG A 251 -8.84 5.26 19.92
N GLY A 252 -8.77 4.00 19.48
CA GLY A 252 -9.49 3.49 18.32
C GLY A 252 -8.74 3.63 17.00
N LEU A 253 -7.55 4.25 16.99
CA LEU A 253 -6.74 4.43 15.78
C LEU A 253 -5.98 3.14 15.42
N TYR A 254 -5.58 3.05 14.15
CA TYR A 254 -4.54 2.13 13.72
C TYR A 254 -3.20 2.84 13.83
N SER A 255 -2.26 2.24 14.55
CA SER A 255 -0.97 2.86 14.85
C SER A 255 0.12 1.80 14.99
N PHE A 256 1.24 2.05 14.34
CA PHE A 256 2.39 1.14 14.32
C PHE A 256 3.67 1.93 14.06
N ILE A 257 4.79 1.31 14.40
CA ILE A 257 6.11 1.83 14.08
C ILE A 257 6.47 1.31 12.70
N ALA A 258 7.06 2.14 11.84
CA ALA A 258 7.61 1.70 10.57
C ALA A 258 8.92 2.40 10.25
N ARG A 259 9.66 1.86 9.30
CA ARG A 259 10.77 2.56 8.63
C ARG A 259 10.36 2.93 7.23
N ILE A 260 10.31 4.24 6.99
CA ILE A 260 10.04 4.82 5.68
C ILE A 260 11.35 4.85 4.91
N ASN A 261 11.40 4.15 3.80
CA ASN A 261 12.61 3.95 3.00
C ASN A 261 12.86 5.07 1.98
N SER A 262 11.85 5.88 1.65
CA SER A 262 11.95 6.92 0.62
C SER A 262 10.95 8.06 0.80
N TYR A 263 11.20 9.21 0.17
CA TYR A 263 10.22 10.29 0.16
C TYR A 263 9.02 9.99 -0.74
N GLU A 264 9.16 9.12 -1.74
CA GLU A 264 8.04 8.57 -2.52
C GLU A 264 7.04 7.84 -1.60
N GLU A 265 7.55 7.00 -0.71
CA GLU A 265 6.75 6.29 0.30
C GLU A 265 6.13 7.27 1.33
N LEU A 266 6.90 8.25 1.81
CA LEU A 266 6.35 9.31 2.67
C LEU A 266 5.19 10.05 1.98
N TYR A 267 5.40 10.49 0.74
CA TYR A 267 4.38 11.21 -0.04
C TYR A 267 3.13 10.36 -0.22
N TYR A 268 3.31 9.06 -0.49
CA TYR A 268 2.23 8.10 -0.61
C TYR A 268 1.39 8.05 0.66
N TYR A 269 1.99 7.92 1.85
CA TYR A 269 1.26 7.90 3.12
C TYR A 269 0.53 9.22 3.42
N LEU A 270 1.21 10.35 3.30
CA LEU A 270 0.63 11.66 3.58
C LEU A 270 -0.55 11.98 2.65
N SER A 271 -0.47 11.57 1.37
CA SER A 271 -1.54 11.77 0.39
C SER A 271 -2.84 11.03 0.74
N ARG A 272 -2.77 10.03 1.62
CA ARG A 272 -3.89 9.21 2.10
C ARG A 272 -4.32 9.57 3.53
N ASN A 273 -3.88 10.73 4.02
CA ASN A 273 -4.12 11.19 5.39
C ASN A 273 -3.58 10.22 6.47
N ILE A 274 -2.54 9.45 6.16
CA ILE A 274 -1.79 8.71 7.17
C ILE A 274 -0.77 9.69 7.75
N SER A 275 -0.90 9.98 9.03
CA SER A 275 0.00 10.89 9.72
C SER A 275 1.34 10.20 10.04
N VAL A 276 2.42 10.98 10.01
CA VAL A 276 3.78 10.48 10.22
C VAL A 276 4.46 11.30 11.31
N ILE A 277 4.91 10.64 12.38
CA ILE A 277 5.74 11.25 13.43
C ILE A 277 7.14 10.67 13.31
N ALA A 278 8.10 11.46 12.86
CA ALA A 278 9.45 11.01 12.57
C ALA A 278 10.39 11.22 13.76
N SER A 279 11.26 10.24 14.00
CA SER A 279 12.40 10.40 14.90
C SER A 279 13.60 10.92 14.13
N ILE A 280 14.21 12.02 14.59
CA ILE A 280 15.37 12.63 13.95
C ILE A 280 16.55 12.76 14.92
N THR A 281 17.76 12.71 14.37
CA THR A 281 19.03 12.96 15.07
C THR A 281 19.91 13.81 14.17
N PHE A 282 20.47 14.89 14.73
CA PHE A 282 21.37 15.76 13.98
C PHE A 282 22.30 16.52 14.92
N GLY A 283 23.50 16.81 14.43
CA GLY A 283 24.51 17.65 15.06
C GLY A 283 24.34 19.15 14.74
N PRO A 284 25.16 20.01 15.35
CA PRO A 284 25.14 21.45 15.08
C PRO A 284 25.27 21.79 13.59
N GLY A 285 24.30 22.55 13.07
CA GLY A 285 24.31 23.04 11.69
C GLY A 285 23.89 22.03 10.62
N GLU A 286 23.63 20.77 10.97
CA GLU A 286 23.22 19.72 10.03
C GLU A 286 21.77 19.87 9.57
N LEU A 287 20.90 20.49 10.39
CA LEU A 287 19.50 20.77 10.05
C LEU A 287 19.19 22.25 10.28
N LYS A 288 19.20 23.04 9.20
CA LYS A 288 18.92 24.47 9.29
C LYS A 288 17.44 24.72 9.59
N ASN A 289 17.13 25.90 10.11
CA ASN A 289 15.80 26.32 10.56
C ASN A 289 15.24 25.52 11.75
N SER A 290 15.99 24.56 12.31
CA SER A 290 15.54 23.84 13.51
C SER A 290 15.47 24.78 14.72
N PRO A 291 14.47 24.64 15.61
CA PRO A 291 14.41 25.42 16.86
C PRO A 291 15.48 25.01 17.88
N ILE A 292 16.12 23.85 17.70
CA ILE A 292 17.19 23.33 18.55
C ILE A 292 18.49 23.18 17.74
N LYS A 293 19.64 23.27 18.41
CA LYS A 293 20.94 23.24 17.73
C LYS A 293 21.41 21.84 17.36
N LYS A 294 21.10 20.84 18.19
CA LYS A 294 21.48 19.43 18.02
C LYS A 294 20.54 18.54 18.83
N THR A 295 20.45 17.26 18.51
CA THR A 295 19.70 16.27 19.28
C THR A 295 20.18 14.84 19.03
N ALA A 296 20.20 14.00 20.07
CA ALA A 296 20.39 12.55 19.96
C ALA A 296 19.08 11.81 19.65
N GLY A 297 17.94 12.47 19.81
CA GLY A 297 16.61 11.97 19.48
C GLY A 297 15.56 13.05 19.70
N HIS A 298 14.83 13.38 18.64
CA HIS A 298 13.72 14.35 18.67
C HIS A 298 12.58 13.85 17.80
N LEU A 299 11.34 14.03 18.25
CA LEU A 299 10.15 13.61 17.51
C LEU A 299 9.48 14.84 16.91
N VAL A 300 9.22 14.78 15.60
CA VAL A 300 8.53 15.84 14.84
C VAL A 300 7.38 15.25 14.05
N VAL A 301 6.30 16.02 13.87
CA VAL A 301 5.20 15.58 13.01
C VAL A 301 5.48 16.04 11.58
N ILE A 302 5.66 15.10 10.65
CA ILE A 302 5.69 15.42 9.22
C ILE A 302 4.25 15.61 8.76
N ARG A 303 3.93 16.83 8.32
CA ARG A 303 2.58 17.18 7.84
C ARG A 303 2.50 17.26 6.32
N GLY A 304 3.63 17.32 5.63
CA GLY A 304 3.60 17.60 4.20
C GLY A 304 4.94 17.61 3.49
N ILE A 305 4.84 17.73 2.18
CA ILE A 305 5.96 18.01 1.26
C ILE A 305 5.52 19.17 0.38
N ASP A 306 6.35 20.19 0.29
CA ASP A 306 6.05 21.40 -0.48
C ASP A 306 6.29 21.20 -2.00
N LYS A 307 6.10 22.26 -2.81
CA LYS A 307 6.27 22.16 -4.27
C LYS A 307 7.74 21.97 -4.70
N LYS A 308 8.72 22.28 -3.85
CA LYS A 308 10.15 22.10 -4.09
C LYS A 308 10.66 20.74 -3.61
N GLY A 309 9.79 19.96 -2.95
CA GLY A 309 10.19 18.71 -2.31
C GLY A 309 10.66 18.85 -0.87
N ASP A 310 10.63 20.06 -0.30
CA ASP A 310 11.05 20.31 1.08
C ASP A 310 10.00 19.83 2.07
N ILE A 311 10.45 19.41 3.24
CA ILE A 311 9.62 18.69 4.22
C ILE A 311 8.96 19.70 5.14
N ILE A 312 7.62 19.69 5.14
CA ILE A 312 6.81 20.52 6.02
C ILE A 312 6.58 19.74 7.31
N VAL A 313 7.02 20.30 8.44
CA VAL A 313 6.88 19.69 9.76
C VAL A 313 6.14 20.60 10.73
N ASN A 314 5.54 19.99 11.74
CA ASN A 314 5.29 20.65 13.02
C ASN A 314 6.37 20.16 14.01
N ASP A 315 7.29 21.05 14.39
CA ASP A 315 8.37 20.80 15.34
C ASP A 315 7.96 21.28 16.74
N PRO A 316 7.75 20.37 17.71
CA PRO A 316 7.23 20.74 19.03
C PRO A 316 8.21 21.60 19.84
N ALA A 317 9.53 21.57 19.56
CA ALA A 317 10.55 22.31 20.30
C ALA A 317 10.57 23.82 20.00
N SER A 318 9.65 24.32 19.19
CA SER A 318 9.45 25.77 19.01
C SER A 318 9.13 26.47 20.33
N LYS A 319 9.57 27.72 20.51
CA LYS A 319 9.30 28.54 21.70
C LYS A 319 7.81 28.80 21.96
N ASP A 320 7.01 28.83 20.89
CA ASP A 320 5.56 29.03 20.95
C ASP A 320 4.84 28.24 19.84
N ASN A 321 3.50 28.21 19.89
CA ASN A 321 2.65 27.54 18.89
C ASN A 321 2.74 28.15 17.48
N LYS A 322 3.13 29.43 17.34
CA LYS A 322 3.20 30.10 16.03
C LYS A 322 4.41 29.58 15.24
N GLY A 323 5.54 29.35 15.91
CA GLY A 323 6.79 28.86 15.32
C GLY A 323 6.90 27.34 15.16
N VAL A 324 5.86 26.57 15.51
CA VAL A 324 5.87 25.09 15.41
C VAL A 324 5.98 24.62 13.97
N THR A 325 5.26 25.24 13.03
CA THR A 325 5.31 24.83 11.62
C THR A 325 6.59 25.34 10.96
N ARG A 326 7.35 24.44 10.36
CA ARG A 326 8.63 24.73 9.70
C ARG A 326 8.75 23.96 8.39
N VAL A 327 9.68 24.40 7.55
CA VAL A 327 10.05 23.73 6.30
C VAL A 327 11.55 23.45 6.36
N TYR A 328 11.90 22.17 6.23
CA TYR A 328 13.28 21.71 6.20
C TYR A 328 13.69 21.34 4.79
N ASP A 329 14.94 21.64 4.44
CA ASP A 329 15.54 21.15 3.20
C ASP A 329 15.45 19.61 3.18
N ALA A 330 15.00 19.05 2.06
CA ALA A 330 14.78 17.61 1.94
C ALA A 330 16.07 16.78 2.16
N ILE A 331 17.23 17.28 1.77
CA ILE A 331 18.48 16.52 1.93
C ILE A 331 18.99 16.62 3.37
N GLU A 332 18.93 17.81 3.97
CA GLU A 332 19.25 18.00 5.40
C GLU A 332 18.35 17.13 6.29
N PHE A 333 17.04 17.12 6.03
CA PHE A 333 16.09 16.29 6.77
C PHE A 333 16.30 14.80 6.53
N ALA A 334 16.61 14.38 5.30
CA ALA A 334 16.93 12.97 5.00
C ALA A 334 18.18 12.50 5.73
N ASN A 335 19.20 13.36 5.88
CA ASN A 335 20.36 13.02 6.71
C ASN A 335 19.95 12.88 8.19
N ALA A 336 19.15 13.80 8.71
CA ALA A 336 18.69 13.73 10.10
C ALA A 336 17.77 12.52 10.39
N TRP A 337 17.08 12.00 9.37
CA TRP A 337 16.04 10.98 9.50
C TRP A 337 16.36 9.66 8.80
N PHE A 338 16.48 9.63 7.47
CA PHE A 338 16.82 8.41 6.74
C PHE A 338 18.21 7.92 7.15
N LYS A 339 19.26 8.72 6.98
CA LYS A 339 20.63 8.29 7.30
C LYS A 339 20.82 7.92 8.77
N ASN A 340 20.38 8.78 9.68
CA ASN A 340 20.69 8.63 11.10
C ASN A 340 19.69 7.74 11.87
N LYS A 341 18.47 7.57 11.35
CA LYS A 341 17.37 6.83 12.02
C LYS A 341 16.69 5.79 11.12
N TYR A 342 17.23 5.52 9.93
CA TYR A 342 16.66 4.57 8.95
C TYR A 342 15.19 4.86 8.64
N GLY A 343 14.77 6.13 8.68
CA GLY A 343 13.39 6.51 8.39
C GLY A 343 12.37 6.10 9.45
N THR A 344 12.81 5.85 10.69
CA THR A 344 11.92 5.43 11.78
C THR A 344 10.84 6.47 12.06
N ALA A 345 9.58 6.03 12.09
CA ALA A 345 8.43 6.87 12.35
C ALA A 345 7.23 6.10 12.95
N TYR A 346 6.33 6.83 13.61
CA TYR A 346 4.98 6.36 13.90
C TYR A 346 4.10 6.65 12.70
N LEU A 347 3.36 5.66 12.24
CA LEU A 347 2.28 5.84 11.28
C LEU A 347 0.96 5.66 12.02
N ILE A 348 0.05 6.62 11.86
CA ILE A 348 -1.24 6.63 12.54
C ILE A 348 -2.33 7.01 11.55
N THR A 349 -3.47 6.31 11.59
CA THR A 349 -4.65 6.56 10.75
C THR A 349 -5.95 6.08 11.43
N ASP A 350 -7.06 6.75 11.18
CA ASP A 350 -8.43 6.31 11.55
C ASP A 350 -9.13 5.51 10.44
N ASP A 351 -8.61 5.57 9.21
CA ASP A 351 -9.24 4.94 8.04
C ASP A 351 -8.67 3.53 7.74
N ILE A 352 -9.52 2.51 7.91
CA ILE A 352 -9.22 1.12 7.57
C ILE A 352 -9.00 0.91 6.05
N ASN A 353 -9.53 1.79 5.19
CA ASN A 353 -9.33 1.69 3.74
C ASN A 353 -7.86 1.89 3.32
N ASN A 354 -7.00 2.33 4.24
CA ASN A 354 -5.56 2.36 4.02
C ASN A 354 -4.92 0.97 4.04
N PHE A 355 -5.62 -0.03 4.59
CA PHE A 355 -5.14 -1.41 4.67
C PHE A 355 -5.89 -2.35 3.75
N ILE A 356 -7.05 -2.01 3.20
CA ILE A 356 -7.78 -2.96 2.36
C ILE A 356 -7.06 -3.24 1.02
N SER A 357 -6.92 -4.53 0.68
CA SER A 357 -6.26 -5.02 -0.53
C SER A 357 -7.01 -6.20 -1.14
N SER A 358 -6.68 -6.56 -2.39
CA SER A 358 -7.18 -7.78 -3.00
C SER A 358 -6.51 -9.01 -2.39
N ALA A 359 -7.30 -10.08 -2.24
CA ALA A 359 -6.79 -11.39 -1.84
C ALA A 359 -5.83 -11.95 -2.89
N PHE A 360 -4.88 -12.77 -2.45
CA PHE A 360 -4.01 -13.52 -3.34
C PHE A 360 -4.74 -14.78 -3.85
N PRO A 361 -4.55 -15.19 -5.13
CA PRO A 361 -3.78 -14.51 -6.18
C PRO A 361 -4.55 -13.38 -6.87
N TYR A 362 -5.86 -13.30 -6.67
CA TYR A 362 -6.74 -12.21 -7.12
C TYR A 362 -8.08 -12.29 -6.37
N THR A 363 -8.87 -11.21 -6.41
CA THR A 363 -10.25 -11.15 -5.89
C THR A 363 -11.24 -11.07 -7.04
N GLU A 364 -12.25 -11.93 -7.06
CA GLU A 364 -13.39 -11.81 -7.99
C GLU A 364 -14.43 -10.83 -7.46
N ILE A 365 -15.04 -10.06 -8.37
CA ILE A 365 -16.16 -9.17 -8.07
C ILE A 365 -17.39 -9.64 -8.83
N PHE A 366 -18.51 -9.76 -8.11
CA PHE A 366 -19.80 -10.17 -8.63
C PHE A 366 -20.85 -9.06 -8.57
N SER A 367 -21.85 -9.16 -9.45
CA SER A 367 -23.09 -8.38 -9.38
C SER A 367 -23.94 -8.84 -8.20
N LYS A 368 -25.02 -8.10 -7.92
CA LYS A 368 -25.99 -8.52 -6.91
C LYS A 368 -26.64 -9.86 -7.25
N ASP A 369 -26.83 -10.11 -8.54
CA ASP A 369 -27.45 -11.32 -9.08
C ASP A 369 -26.45 -12.48 -9.24
N GLY A 370 -25.19 -12.30 -8.84
CA GLY A 370 -24.16 -13.34 -8.85
C GLY A 370 -23.35 -13.46 -10.15
N GLU A 371 -23.56 -12.57 -11.12
CA GLU A 371 -22.76 -12.56 -12.34
C GLU A 371 -21.35 -12.04 -12.08
N LYS A 372 -20.32 -12.73 -12.58
CA LYS A 372 -18.93 -12.25 -12.48
C LYS A 372 -18.76 -10.98 -13.32
N LEU A 373 -18.27 -9.93 -12.68
CA LEU A 373 -18.07 -8.62 -13.28
C LEU A 373 -16.60 -8.40 -13.67
N THR A 374 -15.69 -8.66 -12.75
CA THR A 374 -14.24 -8.47 -12.96
C THR A 374 -13.42 -9.26 -11.94
N GLN A 375 -12.10 -9.26 -12.12
CA GLN A 375 -11.12 -9.71 -11.13
C GLN A 375 -10.15 -8.56 -10.83
N ILE A 376 -9.60 -8.53 -9.62
CA ILE A 376 -8.65 -7.51 -9.13
C ILE A 376 -7.36 -8.23 -8.71
N THR A 377 -6.20 -7.66 -9.07
CA THR A 377 -4.88 -8.18 -8.66
C THR A 377 -4.46 -7.65 -7.28
N PRO A 378 -3.55 -8.34 -6.54
CA PRO A 378 -3.19 -7.99 -5.15
C PRO A 378 -2.59 -6.58 -4.95
N ASP A 379 -2.12 -5.90 -6.00
CA ASP A 379 -1.62 -4.52 -5.93
C ASP A 379 -2.71 -3.46 -6.13
N GLU A 380 -3.83 -3.84 -6.75
CA GLU A 380 -4.83 -2.89 -7.19
C GLU A 380 -5.57 -2.27 -6.00
N SER A 381 -5.79 -0.96 -6.08
CA SER A 381 -6.44 -0.25 -4.98
C SER A 381 -7.94 -0.50 -4.92
N ILE A 382 -8.42 -0.91 -3.74
CA ILE A 382 -9.84 -1.08 -3.45
C ILE A 382 -10.26 -0.21 -2.25
N SER A 383 -11.57 0.02 -2.10
CA SER A 383 -12.15 0.63 -0.91
C SER A 383 -13.37 -0.15 -0.45
N PHE A 384 -13.55 -0.27 0.85
CA PHE A 384 -14.76 -0.84 1.45
C PHE A 384 -15.96 0.06 1.18
N ALA A 385 -17.09 -0.54 0.80
CA ALA A 385 -18.34 0.16 0.54
C ALA A 385 -19.52 -0.39 1.37
N GLY A 386 -19.32 -1.47 2.12
CA GLY A 386 -20.33 -2.08 2.99
C GLY A 386 -20.19 -3.60 3.09
N LYS A 387 -21.08 -4.21 3.86
CA LYS A 387 -21.24 -5.66 3.96
C LYS A 387 -22.73 -5.99 3.83
N GLU A 388 -23.06 -7.05 3.10
CA GLU A 388 -24.44 -7.55 2.94
C GLU A 388 -24.40 -9.07 3.13
N GLY A 389 -24.89 -9.55 4.29
CA GLY A 389 -24.65 -10.93 4.72
C GLY A 389 -23.16 -11.21 4.85
N ASP A 390 -22.70 -12.29 4.22
CA ASP A 390 -21.27 -12.67 4.21
C ASP A 390 -20.46 -11.98 3.10
N LYS A 391 -21.11 -11.30 2.16
CA LYS A 391 -20.43 -10.66 1.03
C LYS A 391 -19.94 -9.26 1.38
N ILE A 392 -18.75 -8.94 0.87
CA ILE A 392 -18.09 -7.66 1.07
C ILE A 392 -18.33 -6.80 -0.15
N LEU A 393 -18.99 -5.65 0.03
CA LEU A 393 -19.18 -4.69 -1.05
C LEU A 393 -17.93 -3.83 -1.16
N ILE A 394 -17.27 -3.87 -2.33
CA ILE A 394 -16.04 -3.12 -2.58
C ILE A 394 -16.13 -2.26 -3.84
N LYS A 395 -15.21 -1.29 -3.94
CA LYS A 395 -14.95 -0.53 -5.17
C LYS A 395 -13.52 -0.79 -5.65
N ALA A 396 -13.36 -1.24 -6.89
CA ALA A 396 -12.07 -1.37 -7.56
C ALA A 396 -11.61 0.00 -8.10
N LEU A 397 -10.81 0.72 -7.31
CA LEU A 397 -10.45 2.12 -7.61
C LEU A 397 -9.64 2.27 -8.89
N ALA A 398 -8.84 1.27 -9.27
CA ALA A 398 -8.04 1.25 -10.49
C ALA A 398 -8.86 0.88 -11.74
N GLN A 399 -10.01 0.23 -11.59
CA GLN A 399 -10.83 -0.23 -12.70
C GLN A 399 -12.00 0.72 -12.92
N LYS A 400 -11.91 1.57 -13.95
CA LYS A 400 -12.95 2.57 -14.24
C LYS A 400 -14.00 2.02 -15.19
N ILE A 401 -15.25 2.41 -14.92
CA ILE A 401 -16.40 2.30 -15.83
C ILE A 401 -17.02 3.69 -16.02
N TYR A 402 -17.81 3.89 -17.07
CA TYR A 402 -18.49 5.17 -17.29
C TYR A 402 -19.96 5.08 -16.86
N GLU A 403 -20.32 5.81 -15.81
CA GLU A 403 -21.71 6.02 -15.39
C GLU A 403 -22.12 7.46 -15.65
N LYS A 404 -23.20 7.66 -16.42
CA LYS A 404 -23.72 9.00 -16.78
C LYS A 404 -22.62 9.93 -17.32
N GLY A 405 -21.73 9.37 -18.14
CA GLY A 405 -20.61 10.10 -18.77
C GLY A 405 -19.44 10.44 -17.83
N ARG A 406 -19.42 9.91 -16.61
CA ARG A 406 -18.33 10.12 -15.65
C ARG A 406 -17.61 8.81 -15.31
N PRO A 407 -16.27 8.82 -15.24
CA PRO A 407 -15.54 7.64 -14.80
C PRO A 407 -15.78 7.42 -13.30
N VAL A 408 -16.25 6.23 -12.94
CA VAL A 408 -16.42 5.77 -11.56
C VAL A 408 -15.70 4.44 -11.37
N PRO A 409 -15.24 4.10 -10.15
CA PRO A 409 -14.71 2.77 -9.85
C PRO A 409 -15.75 1.68 -10.11
N TYR A 410 -15.30 0.52 -10.59
CA TYR A 410 -16.11 -0.70 -10.60
C TYR A 410 -16.58 -1.00 -9.17
N LYS A 411 -17.86 -1.32 -8.99
CA LYS A 411 -18.44 -1.65 -7.67
C LYS A 411 -19.14 -3.00 -7.75
N GLY A 412 -18.93 -3.84 -6.74
CA GLY A 412 -19.63 -5.11 -6.62
C GLY A 412 -19.22 -5.89 -5.38
N TYR A 413 -19.67 -7.13 -5.30
CA TYR A 413 -19.52 -8.00 -4.13
C TYR A 413 -18.32 -8.93 -4.29
N ALA A 414 -17.51 -9.05 -3.25
CA ALA A 414 -16.41 -10.00 -3.15
C ALA A 414 -16.64 -10.94 -1.97
N ASP A 415 -16.28 -12.21 -2.13
CA ASP A 415 -16.36 -13.20 -1.05
C ASP A 415 -15.18 -13.07 -0.08
N LYS A 416 -14.01 -12.65 -0.59
CA LYS A 416 -12.79 -12.46 0.21
C LYS A 416 -12.01 -11.23 -0.25
N VAL A 417 -11.53 -10.45 0.73
CA VAL A 417 -10.52 -9.40 0.55
C VAL A 417 -9.35 -9.68 1.49
N ALA A 418 -8.21 -9.06 1.24
CA ALA A 418 -7.07 -9.07 2.15
C ALA A 418 -6.91 -7.70 2.81
N PHE A 419 -6.07 -7.65 3.82
CA PHE A 419 -5.62 -6.41 4.44
C PHE A 419 -4.10 -6.39 4.41
N SER A 420 -3.50 -5.27 4.04
CA SER A 420 -2.07 -5.00 4.02
C SER A 420 -1.84 -3.51 3.86
N LEU A 421 -0.79 -2.97 4.50
CA LEU A 421 -0.27 -1.68 4.09
C LEU A 421 0.29 -1.82 2.66
N LYS A 422 -0.02 -0.88 1.79
CA LYS A 422 0.45 -0.92 0.42
C LYS A 422 1.88 -0.40 0.33
N ASN A 423 2.75 -1.20 -0.26
CA ASN A 423 4.13 -0.84 -0.54
C ASN A 423 4.21 0.09 -1.75
N LEU A 424 5.34 0.79 -1.86
CA LEU A 424 5.68 1.52 -3.08
C LEU A 424 6.02 0.53 -4.19
N LEU A 425 5.20 0.51 -5.24
CA LEU A 425 5.33 -0.45 -6.35
C LEU A 425 6.26 0.13 -7.42
N ASP A 426 7.24 -0.66 -7.85
CA ASP A 426 8.33 -0.24 -8.75
C ASP A 426 8.51 -1.14 -9.98
N SER A 427 7.71 -2.20 -10.09
CA SER A 427 7.83 -3.22 -11.13
C SER A 427 6.48 -3.87 -11.43
N PHE A 428 6.39 -4.54 -12.58
CA PHE A 428 5.22 -5.31 -13.01
C PHE A 428 5.59 -6.73 -13.43
N VAL A 429 4.71 -7.68 -13.16
CA VAL A 429 4.73 -9.01 -13.80
C VAL A 429 4.37 -8.88 -15.28
N ILE A 430 5.19 -9.45 -16.16
CA ILE A 430 5.03 -9.38 -17.62
C ILE A 430 4.67 -10.70 -18.29
N ASN A 431 4.73 -11.81 -17.57
CA ASN A 431 4.20 -13.08 -18.05
C ASN A 431 2.74 -13.24 -17.65
N ARG A 432 1.96 -13.99 -18.46
CA ARG A 432 0.56 -14.29 -18.16
C ARG A 432 0.42 -14.82 -16.75
N GLU A 433 1.28 -15.78 -16.44
CA GLU A 433 1.43 -16.45 -15.16
C GLU A 433 2.93 -16.42 -14.81
N ALA A 434 3.26 -15.90 -13.65
CA ALA A 434 4.61 -15.93 -13.11
C ALA A 434 4.61 -16.68 -11.78
N ASP A 435 5.40 -17.73 -11.70
CA ASP A 435 5.52 -18.53 -10.49
C ASP A 435 6.26 -17.73 -9.40
N ILE A 436 5.81 -17.89 -8.17
CA ILE A 436 6.48 -17.34 -6.98
C ILE A 436 6.96 -18.47 -6.09
N TYR A 437 8.10 -18.24 -5.42
CA TYR A 437 8.83 -19.27 -4.70
C TYR A 437 9.22 -18.82 -3.27
N ASN A 438 9.39 -19.78 -2.36
CA ASN A 438 9.97 -19.54 -1.02
C ASN A 438 11.52 -19.67 -1.02
N HIS A 439 12.21 -19.51 0.12
CA HIS A 439 13.69 -19.71 0.21
C HIS A 439 14.20 -21.05 -0.31
N LYS A 440 13.39 -22.10 -0.28
CA LYS A 440 13.79 -23.42 -0.80
C LYS A 440 13.58 -23.52 -2.31
N PHE A 441 13.19 -22.42 -2.95
CA PHE A 441 12.78 -22.34 -4.35
C PHE A 441 11.66 -23.31 -4.72
N ASN A 442 10.82 -23.68 -3.74
CA ASN A 442 9.58 -24.41 -4.01
C ASN A 442 8.50 -23.42 -4.45
N LYS A 443 7.76 -23.75 -5.50
CA LYS A 443 6.61 -22.94 -5.95
C LYS A 443 5.56 -22.87 -4.84
N ILE A 444 5.15 -21.66 -4.48
CA ILE A 444 4.11 -21.39 -3.47
C ILE A 444 2.86 -20.71 -4.05
N GLY A 445 2.90 -20.31 -5.31
CA GLY A 445 1.78 -19.70 -6.00
C GLY A 445 2.16 -19.14 -7.36
N SER A 446 1.24 -18.41 -7.97
CA SER A 446 1.46 -17.70 -9.22
C SER A 446 0.85 -16.29 -9.18
N LEU A 447 1.43 -15.36 -9.90
CA LEU A 447 0.92 -14.01 -10.13
C LEU A 447 0.50 -13.81 -11.58
N SER A 448 -0.54 -13.00 -11.78
CA SER A 448 -0.99 -12.62 -13.13
C SER A 448 -0.18 -11.46 -13.70
N MET A 449 -0.12 -11.36 -15.03
CA MET A 449 0.44 -10.18 -15.72
C MET A 449 -0.20 -8.89 -15.18
N GLY A 450 0.62 -7.85 -15.01
CA GLY A 450 0.16 -6.55 -14.55
C GLY A 450 0.00 -6.46 -13.03
N THR A 451 0.22 -7.54 -12.28
CA THR A 451 0.45 -7.41 -10.83
C THR A 451 1.69 -6.57 -10.61
N ALA A 452 1.54 -5.47 -9.87
CA ALA A 452 2.64 -4.61 -9.52
C ALA A 452 3.31 -5.07 -8.22
N LEU A 453 4.63 -4.92 -8.13
CA LEU A 453 5.44 -5.45 -7.03
C LEU A 453 6.44 -4.40 -6.54
N THR A 454 7.01 -4.66 -5.35
CA THR A 454 8.19 -3.96 -4.82
C THR A 454 9.38 -4.91 -4.84
N LEU A 455 10.50 -4.52 -5.45
CA LEU A 455 11.72 -5.32 -5.45
C LEU A 455 12.56 -5.04 -4.20
N LEU A 456 12.87 -6.09 -3.43
CA LEU A 456 13.57 -6.02 -2.14
C LEU A 456 15.04 -6.43 -2.21
N SER A 457 15.39 -7.41 -3.05
CA SER A 457 16.78 -7.82 -3.32
C SER A 457 16.90 -8.54 -4.67
N GLU A 458 18.12 -8.73 -5.17
CA GLU A 458 18.41 -9.62 -6.29
C GLU A 458 19.34 -10.73 -5.81
N GLN A 459 19.08 -11.94 -6.30
CA GLN A 459 19.93 -13.10 -6.09
C GLN A 459 19.87 -13.98 -7.34
N ASP A 460 21.02 -14.19 -7.99
CA ASP A 460 21.14 -15.01 -9.20
C ASP A 460 20.12 -14.60 -10.29
N ASN A 461 19.24 -15.52 -10.68
CA ASN A 461 18.16 -15.35 -11.66
C ASN A 461 16.82 -14.91 -11.03
N PHE A 462 16.80 -14.56 -9.74
CA PHE A 462 15.60 -14.18 -9.01
C PHE A 462 15.70 -12.76 -8.45
N TYR A 463 14.53 -12.14 -8.29
CA TYR A 463 14.31 -11.05 -7.36
C TYR A 463 13.69 -11.62 -6.09
N LEU A 464 14.12 -11.12 -4.93
CA LEU A 464 13.24 -11.11 -3.76
C LEU A 464 12.29 -9.92 -3.92
N ALA A 465 10.99 -10.17 -3.87
CA ALA A 465 9.96 -9.17 -4.09
C ALA A 465 8.87 -9.26 -3.02
N SER A 466 8.05 -8.22 -2.92
CA SER A 466 6.83 -8.26 -2.12
C SER A 466 5.61 -7.75 -2.87
N VAL A 467 4.46 -8.32 -2.53
CA VAL A 467 3.13 -7.79 -2.85
C VAL A 467 2.27 -7.85 -1.61
N SER A 468 1.66 -6.73 -1.24
CA SER A 468 0.98 -6.62 0.06
C SER A 468 1.96 -7.04 1.19
N ASP A 469 1.56 -8.03 2.00
CA ASP A 469 2.28 -8.61 3.14
C ASP A 469 3.12 -9.85 2.77
N ILE A 470 3.07 -10.31 1.51
CA ILE A 470 3.75 -11.53 1.07
C ILE A 470 5.13 -11.18 0.50
N ILE A 471 6.17 -11.86 0.98
CA ILE A 471 7.52 -11.84 0.41
C ILE A 471 7.78 -13.18 -0.29
N PHE A 472 8.37 -13.13 -1.48
CA PHE A 472 8.67 -14.31 -2.28
C PHE A 472 9.82 -14.05 -3.26
N TYR A 473 10.40 -15.12 -3.79
CA TYR A 473 11.28 -15.06 -4.96
C TYR A 473 10.46 -15.16 -6.25
N ILE A 474 10.85 -14.40 -7.26
CA ILE A 474 10.27 -14.43 -8.61
C ILE A 474 11.39 -14.30 -9.64
N LYS A 475 11.27 -14.97 -10.79
CA LYS A 475 12.35 -14.95 -11.78
C LYS A 475 12.50 -13.56 -12.40
N LYS A 476 13.73 -13.15 -12.70
CA LYS A 476 13.99 -11.83 -13.30
C LYS A 476 13.31 -11.65 -14.66
N GLU A 477 13.19 -12.72 -15.44
CA GLU A 477 12.53 -12.73 -16.76
C GLU A 477 11.01 -12.50 -16.71
N ASP A 478 10.38 -12.72 -15.55
CA ASP A 478 8.94 -12.51 -15.34
C ASP A 478 8.61 -11.05 -15.03
N ILE A 479 9.61 -10.19 -14.85
CA ILE A 479 9.46 -8.84 -14.30
C ILE A 479 9.99 -7.77 -15.27
N ILE A 480 9.27 -6.65 -15.33
CA ILE A 480 9.81 -5.38 -15.86
C ILE A 480 9.82 -4.32 -14.75
N LYS A 481 10.96 -3.66 -14.54
CA LYS A 481 11.00 -2.48 -13.65
C LYS A 481 10.33 -1.31 -14.37
N ILE A 482 9.54 -0.51 -13.66
CA ILE A 482 8.80 0.62 -14.25
C ILE A 482 9.74 1.59 -14.98
N LYS A 483 10.94 1.79 -14.43
CA LYS A 483 11.97 2.66 -15.02
C LYS A 483 12.53 2.17 -16.36
N ASP A 484 12.44 0.86 -16.62
CA ASP A 484 12.99 0.23 -17.82
C ASP A 484 11.98 0.19 -18.98
N ILE A 485 10.75 0.68 -18.77
CA ILE A 485 9.71 0.75 -19.81
C ILE A 485 10.08 1.82 -20.85
N ASN A 486 10.51 1.38 -22.03
CA ASN A 486 10.87 2.25 -23.14
C ASN A 486 9.62 2.85 -23.82
N LYS A 487 9.43 4.16 -23.62
CA LYS A 487 8.28 4.90 -24.18
C LYS A 487 8.24 4.93 -25.71
N LYS A 488 9.37 4.74 -26.39
CA LYS A 488 9.43 4.71 -27.87
C LYS A 488 8.92 3.39 -28.44
N GLU A 489 8.91 2.32 -27.66
CA GLU A 489 8.58 0.95 -28.10
C GLU A 489 7.21 0.47 -27.56
N ILE A 490 6.39 1.35 -26.98
CA ILE A 490 5.11 0.98 -26.35
C ILE A 490 4.22 0.16 -27.29
N ARG A 491 4.13 0.54 -28.57
CA ARG A 491 3.29 -0.16 -29.54
C ARG A 491 3.73 -1.62 -29.73
N ASP A 492 5.02 -1.84 -29.94
CA ASP A 492 5.57 -3.19 -30.12
C ASP A 492 5.54 -3.99 -28.81
N ASN A 493 5.77 -3.34 -27.66
CA ASN A 493 5.63 -3.96 -26.35
C ASN A 493 4.19 -4.41 -26.06
N ILE A 494 3.18 -3.60 -26.41
CA ILE A 494 1.77 -4.01 -26.31
C ILE A 494 1.53 -5.29 -27.10
N ILE A 495 1.98 -5.36 -28.36
CA ILE A 495 1.78 -6.56 -29.18
C ILE A 495 2.56 -7.77 -28.62
N LYS A 496 3.80 -7.57 -28.19
CA LYS A 496 4.63 -8.61 -27.55
C LYS A 496 3.94 -9.19 -26.31
N LEU A 497 3.38 -8.33 -25.44
CA LEU A 497 2.66 -8.76 -24.25
C LEU A 497 1.32 -9.42 -24.59
N SER A 498 0.58 -8.89 -25.58
CA SER A 498 -0.67 -9.52 -26.05
C SER A 498 -0.44 -10.93 -26.56
N ARG A 499 0.67 -11.18 -27.25
CA ARG A 499 1.02 -12.52 -27.77
C ARG A 499 1.33 -13.54 -26.67
N LYS A 500 1.70 -13.11 -25.45
CA LYS A 500 1.86 -14.02 -24.29
C LYS A 500 0.53 -14.63 -23.81
N PHE A 501 -0.60 -14.11 -24.28
CA PHE A 501 -1.92 -14.67 -23.98
C PHE A 501 -2.45 -15.62 -25.06
N LEU A 502 -1.78 -15.82 -26.20
CA LEU A 502 -2.30 -16.71 -27.24
C LEU A 502 -2.60 -18.12 -26.69
N GLY A 503 -3.77 -18.65 -27.03
CA GLY A 503 -4.28 -19.94 -26.54
C GLY A 503 -4.96 -19.90 -25.17
N VAL A 504 -4.87 -18.80 -24.42
CA VAL A 504 -5.51 -18.69 -23.09
C VAL A 504 -7.03 -18.72 -23.24
N LYS A 505 -7.70 -19.49 -22.39
CA LYS A 505 -9.16 -19.62 -22.40
C LYS A 505 -9.86 -18.26 -22.22
N TYR A 506 -10.91 -18.04 -23.00
CA TYR A 506 -11.81 -16.92 -22.79
C TYR A 506 -12.62 -17.11 -21.50
N ASP A 507 -12.67 -16.09 -20.66
CA ASP A 507 -13.45 -16.10 -19.41
C ASP A 507 -14.12 -14.74 -19.20
N TRP A 508 -15.45 -14.72 -19.16
CA TRP A 508 -16.21 -13.48 -18.98
C TRP A 508 -15.91 -12.84 -17.63
N GLY A 509 -15.47 -11.58 -17.61
CA GLY A 509 -15.04 -10.92 -16.38
C GLY A 509 -13.63 -11.34 -15.93
N GLY A 510 -13.01 -12.33 -16.59
CA GLY A 510 -11.67 -12.81 -16.29
C GLY A 510 -10.59 -11.75 -16.56
N ARG A 511 -9.60 -11.67 -15.66
CA ARG A 511 -8.46 -10.74 -15.72
C ARG A 511 -7.22 -11.36 -15.05
N SER A 512 -7.01 -12.66 -15.21
CA SER A 512 -5.94 -13.41 -14.54
C SER A 512 -5.36 -14.50 -15.43
N PHE A 513 -4.36 -15.23 -14.92
CA PHE A 513 -3.80 -16.39 -15.62
C PHE A 513 -4.80 -17.51 -15.88
N ASN A 514 -5.90 -17.60 -15.11
CA ASN A 514 -6.94 -18.62 -15.25
C ASN A 514 -7.92 -18.37 -16.40
N GLY A 515 -7.97 -17.13 -16.90
CA GLY A 515 -8.88 -16.75 -17.98
C GLY A 515 -8.97 -15.25 -18.14
N ILE A 516 -9.28 -14.82 -19.36
CA ILE A 516 -9.30 -13.40 -19.72
C ILE A 516 -10.44 -13.08 -20.68
N ASP A 517 -11.11 -11.93 -20.48
CA ASP A 517 -12.04 -11.38 -21.46
C ASP A 517 -11.36 -10.37 -22.42
N CYS A 518 -12.09 -9.97 -23.46
CA CYS A 518 -11.58 -9.11 -24.52
C CYS A 518 -11.05 -7.77 -24.00
N SER A 519 -11.77 -7.15 -23.06
CA SER A 519 -11.42 -5.85 -22.50
C SER A 519 -10.37 -5.91 -21.39
N ALA A 520 -10.26 -7.04 -20.70
CA ALA A 520 -9.17 -7.33 -19.78
C ALA A 520 -7.85 -7.51 -20.51
N LEU A 521 -7.85 -8.18 -21.68
CA LEU A 521 -6.66 -8.36 -22.51
C LEU A 521 -6.04 -7.02 -22.91
N SER A 522 -6.84 -6.12 -23.50
CA SER A 522 -6.38 -4.76 -23.82
C SER A 522 -5.97 -4.01 -22.54
N GLY A 523 -6.78 -4.10 -21.47
CA GLY A 523 -6.52 -3.40 -20.22
C GLY A 523 -5.20 -3.76 -19.54
N LEU A 524 -4.82 -5.05 -19.51
CA LEU A 524 -3.59 -5.50 -18.84
C LEU A 524 -2.32 -5.11 -19.62
N VAL A 525 -2.29 -5.32 -20.94
CA VAL A 525 -1.11 -4.99 -21.75
C VAL A 525 -0.88 -3.48 -21.81
N TYR A 526 -1.95 -2.69 -21.76
CA TYR A 526 -1.88 -1.24 -21.61
C TYR A 526 -1.42 -0.83 -20.20
N LYS A 527 -1.92 -1.46 -19.11
CA LYS A 527 -1.48 -1.23 -17.72
C LYS A 527 0.03 -1.40 -17.57
N VAL A 528 0.59 -2.50 -18.08
CA VAL A 528 2.05 -2.77 -18.01
C VAL A 528 2.87 -1.72 -18.77
N ASN A 529 2.31 -1.12 -19.82
CA ASN A 529 2.91 0.02 -20.53
C ASN A 529 2.51 1.39 -19.93
N LEU A 530 2.00 1.38 -18.71
CA LEU A 530 1.64 2.56 -17.93
C LEU A 530 0.55 3.43 -18.58
N ILE A 531 -0.34 2.82 -19.36
CA ILE A 531 -1.51 3.47 -19.94
C ILE A 531 -2.75 2.84 -19.31
N GLU A 532 -3.47 3.61 -18.51
CA GLU A 532 -4.73 3.16 -17.93
C GLU A 532 -5.87 3.36 -18.93
N ILE A 533 -6.64 2.29 -19.18
CA ILE A 533 -7.86 2.33 -19.96
C ILE A 533 -9.03 1.74 -19.15
N PRO A 534 -10.28 2.13 -19.44
CA PRO A 534 -11.45 1.60 -18.73
C PRO A 534 -11.57 0.07 -18.78
N ARG A 535 -12.26 -0.52 -17.80
CA ARG A 535 -12.37 -1.97 -17.66
C ARG A 535 -13.21 -2.63 -18.77
N ASN A 536 -14.28 -1.99 -19.21
CA ASN A 536 -15.25 -2.56 -20.15
C ASN A 536 -14.98 -2.09 -21.58
N ALA A 537 -15.24 -2.96 -22.57
CA ALA A 537 -15.02 -2.66 -24.00
C ALA A 537 -15.75 -1.38 -24.46
N ASN A 538 -17.00 -1.19 -24.03
CA ASN A 538 -17.77 0.01 -24.32
C ASN A 538 -17.15 1.29 -23.75
N ASP A 539 -16.63 1.21 -22.53
CA ASP A 539 -16.02 2.35 -21.88
C ASP A 539 -14.65 2.68 -22.49
N GLN A 540 -13.89 1.65 -22.92
CA GLN A 540 -12.67 1.83 -23.71
C GLN A 540 -12.98 2.54 -25.02
N TYR A 541 -14.05 2.13 -25.72
CA TYR A 541 -14.49 2.83 -26.92
C TYR A 541 -14.84 4.30 -26.62
N ILE A 542 -15.67 4.57 -25.61
CA ILE A 542 -16.06 5.95 -25.22
C ILE A 542 -14.82 6.81 -24.93
N ALA A 543 -13.83 6.27 -24.21
CA ALA A 543 -12.64 7.00 -23.80
C ALA A 543 -11.59 7.18 -24.92
N SER A 544 -11.62 6.32 -25.95
CA SER A 544 -10.63 6.35 -27.04
C SER A 544 -10.77 7.55 -27.99
N LYS A 545 -9.66 8.00 -28.56
CA LYS A 545 -9.66 8.93 -29.70
C LYS A 545 -10.10 8.16 -30.95
N LYS A 546 -11.19 8.61 -31.59
CA LYS A 546 -11.71 7.93 -32.80
C LYS A 546 -10.73 8.03 -33.96
N ILE A 547 -10.61 6.93 -34.71
CA ILE A 547 -9.83 6.84 -35.94
C ILE A 547 -10.82 6.67 -37.10
N LYS A 548 -10.64 7.42 -38.20
CA LYS A 548 -11.68 7.51 -39.24
C LYS A 548 -11.68 6.32 -40.21
N SER A 549 -10.55 5.67 -40.40
CA SER A 549 -10.38 4.57 -41.37
C SER A 549 -9.43 3.49 -40.86
N PHE A 550 -9.56 2.28 -41.40
CA PHE A 550 -8.66 1.17 -41.06
C PHE A 550 -7.21 1.47 -41.46
N LYS A 551 -7.00 2.17 -42.58
CA LYS A 551 -5.67 2.57 -43.09
C LYS A 551 -4.88 3.44 -42.10
N GLU A 552 -5.57 4.15 -41.21
CA GLU A 552 -4.93 5.00 -40.19
C GLU A 552 -4.52 4.22 -38.92
N LEU A 553 -4.92 2.95 -38.79
CA LEU A 553 -4.58 2.12 -37.63
C LEU A 553 -3.07 1.88 -37.55
N LYS A 554 -2.58 1.90 -36.32
CA LYS A 554 -1.20 1.55 -35.94
C LYS A 554 -1.23 0.44 -34.91
N LYS A 555 -0.17 -0.37 -34.83
CA LYS A 555 -0.03 -1.43 -33.83
C LYS A 555 -0.44 -0.95 -32.43
N GLY A 556 -1.24 -1.75 -31.75
CA GLY A 556 -1.79 -1.47 -30.44
C GLY A 556 -3.11 -0.68 -30.44
N ASP A 557 -3.49 -0.02 -31.54
CA ASP A 557 -4.81 0.61 -31.63
C ASP A 557 -5.94 -0.43 -31.49
N LEU A 558 -7.11 0.01 -31.02
CA LEU A 558 -8.21 -0.86 -30.69
C LEU A 558 -9.28 -0.82 -31.78
N ILE A 559 -9.79 -1.99 -32.12
CA ILE A 559 -10.94 -2.18 -33.00
C ILE A 559 -12.10 -2.64 -32.13
N PHE A 560 -13.26 -2.04 -32.29
CA PHE A 560 -14.45 -2.32 -31.50
C PHE A 560 -15.57 -2.83 -32.39
N SER A 561 -16.41 -3.70 -31.86
CA SER A 561 -17.62 -4.13 -32.58
C SER A 561 -18.85 -4.18 -31.68
N THR A 562 -20.00 -3.94 -32.30
CA THR A 562 -21.35 -4.06 -31.71
C THR A 562 -22.22 -4.91 -32.62
N LYS A 563 -23.25 -5.55 -32.05
CA LYS A 563 -24.35 -6.15 -32.84
C LYS A 563 -25.12 -5.07 -33.59
N GLU A 564 -25.76 -5.49 -34.67
CA GLU A 564 -26.68 -4.65 -35.41
C GLU A 564 -27.76 -4.06 -34.48
N ASN A 565 -28.05 -2.77 -34.66
CA ASN A 565 -29.00 -1.98 -33.87
C ASN A 565 -28.65 -1.79 -32.37
N SER A 566 -27.50 -2.27 -31.90
CA SER A 566 -27.01 -1.97 -30.55
C SER A 566 -26.15 -0.70 -30.55
N ARG A 567 -26.46 0.21 -29.61
CA ARG A 567 -25.64 1.40 -29.31
C ARG A 567 -24.47 1.10 -28.37
N PHE A 568 -24.34 -0.13 -27.88
CA PHE A 568 -23.36 -0.54 -26.89
C PHE A 568 -22.32 -1.48 -27.49
N ILE A 569 -21.04 -1.16 -27.36
CA ILE A 569 -19.95 -2.02 -27.84
C ILE A 569 -19.90 -3.30 -27.00
N GLU A 570 -19.84 -4.44 -27.67
CA GLU A 570 -19.81 -5.76 -27.03
C GLU A 570 -18.41 -6.37 -27.01
N HIS A 571 -17.53 -5.96 -27.93
CA HIS A 571 -16.23 -6.61 -28.13
C HIS A 571 -15.13 -5.62 -28.53
N VAL A 572 -13.91 -5.91 -28.11
CA VAL A 572 -12.71 -5.14 -28.41
C VAL A 572 -11.58 -6.08 -28.85
N MET A 573 -10.81 -5.65 -29.84
CA MET A 573 -9.69 -6.37 -30.45
C MET A 573 -8.48 -5.42 -30.53
N ILE A 574 -7.26 -5.95 -30.45
CA ILE A 574 -6.02 -5.18 -30.55
C ILE A 574 -5.46 -5.35 -31.96
N TYR A 575 -5.24 -4.27 -32.70
CA TYR A 575 -4.62 -4.33 -34.03
C TYR A 575 -3.12 -4.63 -33.91
N SER A 576 -2.64 -5.75 -34.47
CA SER A 576 -1.25 -6.19 -34.36
C SER A 576 -0.37 -5.85 -35.57
N GLY A 577 -0.93 -5.16 -36.57
CA GLY A 577 -0.27 -4.85 -37.84
C GLY A 577 -0.60 -5.88 -38.92
N ASP A 578 -0.25 -5.61 -40.17
CA ASP A 578 -0.40 -6.54 -41.31
C ASP A 578 -1.82 -7.11 -41.41
N GLU A 579 -2.81 -6.25 -41.20
CA GLU A 579 -4.25 -6.60 -41.21
C GLU A 579 -4.66 -7.66 -40.16
N LYS A 580 -3.80 -7.96 -39.20
CA LYS A 580 -4.06 -8.91 -38.11
C LYS A 580 -4.58 -8.23 -36.85
N ILE A 581 -5.33 -9.01 -36.09
CA ILE A 581 -5.88 -8.60 -34.80
C ILE A 581 -5.62 -9.68 -33.76
N ILE A 582 -5.46 -9.26 -32.51
CA ILE A 582 -5.41 -10.14 -31.34
C ILE A 582 -6.68 -9.93 -30.51
N GLU A 583 -7.35 -11.01 -30.13
CA GLU A 583 -8.59 -10.96 -29.38
C GLU A 583 -8.74 -12.14 -28.41
N ALA A 584 -9.39 -11.91 -27.26
CA ALA A 584 -9.97 -12.96 -26.43
C ALA A 584 -11.45 -13.08 -26.79
N THR A 585 -11.89 -14.16 -27.42
CA THR A 585 -13.26 -14.27 -27.95
C THR A 585 -13.97 -15.55 -27.54
N ARG A 586 -15.30 -15.46 -27.43
CA ARG A 586 -16.18 -16.64 -27.27
C ARG A 586 -16.16 -17.52 -28.53
N ASP A 587 -15.90 -16.94 -29.71
CA ASP A 587 -15.97 -17.63 -31.01
C ASP A 587 -15.02 -18.85 -31.06
N SER A 588 -13.80 -18.70 -30.54
CA SER A 588 -12.79 -19.76 -30.44
C SER A 588 -12.55 -20.23 -29.01
N ASN A 589 -13.32 -19.70 -28.05
CA ASN A 589 -13.17 -19.92 -26.60
C ASN A 589 -11.75 -19.67 -26.06
N ASN A 590 -10.95 -18.85 -26.75
CA ASN A 590 -9.57 -18.55 -26.39
C ASN A 590 -9.09 -17.21 -26.95
N VAL A 591 -7.87 -16.85 -26.59
CA VAL A 591 -7.14 -15.75 -27.21
C VAL A 591 -6.45 -16.23 -28.49
N ARG A 592 -6.60 -15.49 -29.58
CA ARG A 592 -5.99 -15.80 -30.88
C ARG A 592 -5.48 -14.55 -31.58
N GLU A 593 -4.55 -14.74 -32.52
CA GLU A 593 -4.16 -13.76 -33.52
C GLU A 593 -4.69 -14.25 -34.88
N ILE A 594 -5.47 -13.43 -35.58
CA ILE A 594 -6.17 -13.81 -36.81
C ILE A 594 -6.16 -12.66 -37.80
N ASN A 595 -6.18 -12.96 -39.11
CA ASN A 595 -6.35 -11.91 -40.12
C ASN A 595 -7.77 -11.32 -40.05
N PHE A 596 -7.91 -10.01 -40.31
CA PHE A 596 -9.20 -9.33 -40.29
C PHE A 596 -10.19 -9.94 -41.29
N TYR A 597 -9.73 -10.28 -42.50
CA TYR A 597 -10.54 -10.94 -43.53
C TYR A 597 -11.04 -12.30 -43.06
N GLU A 598 -10.17 -13.12 -42.46
CA GLU A 598 -10.56 -14.44 -41.93
C GLU A 598 -11.64 -14.34 -40.84
N LYS A 599 -11.60 -13.29 -39.99
CA LYS A 599 -12.62 -13.08 -38.96
C LYS A 599 -13.94 -12.56 -39.52
N PHE A 600 -13.89 -11.60 -40.44
CA PHE A 600 -15.05 -10.80 -40.84
C PHE A 600 -15.56 -11.06 -42.26
N GLY A 601 -14.83 -11.83 -43.07
CA GLY A 601 -15.14 -12.09 -44.48
C GLY A 601 -15.11 -10.83 -45.36
N LYS A 602 -14.39 -9.78 -44.94
CA LYS A 602 -14.35 -8.49 -45.64
C LYS A 602 -12.94 -7.92 -45.66
N GLU A 603 -12.53 -7.45 -46.85
CA GLU A 603 -11.26 -6.74 -47.01
C GLU A 603 -11.25 -5.43 -46.23
N VAL A 604 -10.07 -5.05 -45.74
CA VAL A 604 -9.89 -3.79 -45.02
C VAL A 604 -9.80 -2.58 -45.95
N SER A 605 -9.67 -2.82 -47.26
CA SER A 605 -9.56 -1.77 -48.28
C SER A 605 -10.81 -0.88 -48.23
N GLY A 606 -10.60 0.41 -47.99
CA GLY A 606 -11.69 1.38 -47.88
C GLY A 606 -12.57 1.27 -46.63
N LEU A 607 -12.27 0.38 -45.67
CA LEU A 607 -13.06 0.21 -44.46
C LEU A 607 -12.98 1.47 -43.56
N LYS A 608 -14.15 2.03 -43.25
CA LYS A 608 -14.32 3.25 -42.47
C LYS A 608 -14.93 2.99 -41.10
N TYR A 609 -14.75 3.97 -40.23
CA TYR A 609 -15.40 4.02 -38.94
C TYR A 609 -16.93 3.93 -39.09
N GLY A 610 -17.55 2.99 -38.38
CA GLY A 610 -19.00 2.78 -38.39
C GLY A 610 -19.50 1.93 -39.55
N ASP A 611 -18.61 1.33 -40.34
CA ASP A 611 -19.01 0.42 -41.41
C ASP A 611 -19.66 -0.85 -40.86
N LYS A 612 -20.71 -1.30 -41.56
CA LYS A 612 -21.37 -2.57 -41.31
C LYS A 612 -20.64 -3.72 -42.03
N ILE A 613 -20.47 -4.83 -41.32
CA ILE A 613 -19.96 -6.10 -41.84
C ILE A 613 -20.86 -7.22 -41.30
N GLY A 614 -21.71 -7.77 -42.16
CA GLY A 614 -22.79 -8.66 -41.72
C GLY A 614 -23.64 -8.02 -40.62
N ALA A 615 -23.87 -8.75 -39.53
CA ALA A 615 -24.63 -8.28 -38.36
C ALA A 615 -23.79 -7.46 -37.34
N LYS A 616 -22.61 -6.98 -37.73
CA LYS A 616 -21.71 -6.21 -36.86
C LYS A 616 -21.43 -4.82 -37.43
N THR A 617 -21.27 -3.84 -36.55
CA THR A 617 -20.73 -2.52 -36.91
C THR A 617 -19.36 -2.36 -36.29
N ILE A 618 -18.37 -1.90 -37.09
CA ILE A 618 -16.96 -1.82 -36.69
C ILE A 618 -16.56 -0.36 -36.42
N TYR A 619 -15.81 -0.15 -35.34
CA TYR A 619 -15.28 1.15 -34.96
C TYR A 619 -13.79 1.05 -34.59
N PHE A 620 -13.11 2.19 -34.61
CA PHE A 620 -11.66 2.27 -34.37
C PHE A 620 -11.34 3.32 -33.31
N GLY A 621 -10.40 3.01 -32.42
CA GLY A 621 -10.00 3.91 -31.34
C GLY A 621 -8.52 3.82 -30.98
N ARG A 622 -7.97 4.94 -30.52
CA ARG A 622 -6.57 5.10 -30.13
C ARG A 622 -6.44 5.62 -28.70
N PHE A 623 -5.46 5.07 -27.97
CA PHE A 623 -5.02 5.57 -26.67
C PHE A 623 -3.56 6.09 -26.69
N ILE A 624 -2.76 5.64 -27.67
CA ILE A 624 -1.34 6.01 -27.79
C ILE A 624 -1.22 7.23 -28.72
N ASN A 625 -0.99 8.41 -28.15
CA ASN A 625 -0.73 9.63 -28.92
C ASN A 625 0.73 9.70 -29.37
N GLU A 626 1.03 10.47 -30.42
CA GLU A 626 2.38 10.75 -30.88
C GLU A 626 2.66 12.27 -30.79
N PRO A 627 3.73 12.72 -30.10
CA PRO A 627 4.64 11.90 -29.30
C PRO A 627 3.89 11.23 -28.12
N VAL A 628 4.42 10.12 -27.63
CA VAL A 628 3.84 9.35 -26.52
C VAL A 628 3.84 10.22 -25.25
N GLU A 629 2.79 11.00 -25.08
CA GLU A 629 2.54 11.80 -23.90
C GLU A 629 1.77 10.98 -22.89
N ILE A 630 2.48 10.50 -21.88
CA ILE A 630 1.86 10.04 -20.66
C ILE A 630 1.46 11.28 -19.87
N LYS A 631 0.16 11.58 -19.80
CA LYS A 631 -0.34 12.73 -19.04
C LYS A 631 0.05 12.60 -17.57
N LYS A 632 0.74 13.62 -17.04
CA LYS A 632 0.93 13.78 -15.59
C LYS A 632 -0.42 14.05 -14.91
N PRO A 633 -0.85 13.23 -13.94
CA PRO A 633 -2.11 13.46 -13.24
C PRO A 633 -2.03 14.69 -12.33
N VAL A 634 -3.21 15.26 -12.05
CA VAL A 634 -3.38 16.48 -11.26
C VAL A 634 -4.38 16.15 -10.13
N LEU A 635 -3.96 15.74 -8.92
CA LEU A 635 -4.87 15.49 -7.77
C LEU A 635 -5.68 16.72 -7.27
N LYS A 636 -6.97 16.89 -7.59
CA LYS A 636 -7.76 17.89 -6.82
C LYS A 636 -7.97 17.34 -5.41
N SER A 637 -7.72 18.20 -4.41
CA SER A 637 -8.05 17.95 -3.01
C SER A 637 -9.54 17.67 -2.87
N THR A 638 -9.91 16.50 -2.34
CA THR A 638 -11.24 16.24 -1.84
C THR A 638 -11.43 17.06 -0.56
N LYS A 639 -12.11 18.22 -0.66
CA LYS A 639 -12.68 18.87 0.52
C LYS A 639 -13.68 17.89 1.12
N LYS A 640 -13.54 17.57 2.41
CA LYS A 640 -14.54 16.86 3.22
C LYS A 640 -15.91 17.52 2.99
N SER A 641 -16.83 16.82 2.33
CA SER A 641 -18.25 17.13 2.46
C SER A 641 -18.64 16.76 3.88
N VAL A 642 -18.63 17.74 4.77
CA VAL A 642 -19.20 17.59 6.11
C VAL A 642 -20.68 17.28 5.94
N ASP A 643 -21.02 16.09 6.41
CA ASP A 643 -22.33 15.49 6.41
C ASP A 643 -23.35 16.40 7.13
N LYS A 644 -24.34 16.92 6.39
CA LYS A 644 -25.45 17.73 6.92
C LYS A 644 -26.57 16.87 7.54
N SER A 645 -26.39 15.54 7.65
CA SER A 645 -27.44 14.64 8.13
C SER A 645 -27.63 14.60 9.66
N LYS A 646 -26.68 15.08 10.48
CA LYS A 646 -26.79 15.02 11.96
C LYS A 646 -27.53 16.19 12.64
N LYS A 647 -28.24 17.06 11.91
CA LYS A 647 -28.92 18.24 12.51
C LYS A 647 -30.44 18.13 12.65
N LYS A 648 -31.07 16.97 12.39
CA LYS A 648 -32.53 16.81 12.47
C LYS A 648 -33.08 15.96 13.63
N GLU A 649 -32.25 15.39 14.50
CA GLU A 649 -32.72 14.59 15.66
C GLU A 649 -32.49 15.24 17.03
N ARG A 650 -32.40 16.57 17.08
CA ARG A 650 -32.52 17.34 18.33
C ARG A 650 -33.51 18.47 18.15
N LYS A 651 -34.77 18.09 17.96
CA LYS A 651 -35.98 18.89 18.20
C LYS A 651 -37.19 17.98 17.94
N LYS A 652 -37.49 17.14 18.94
CA LYS A 652 -38.84 16.77 19.38
C LYS A 652 -38.70 16.11 20.74
#